data_AF-B8LLF2-F1
#
_entry.id   AF-B8LLF2-F1
#
_cell.length_a   1.000
_cell.length_b   1.000
_cell.length_c   1.000
_cell.angle_alpha   90.00
_cell.angle_beta   90.00
_cell.angle_gamma   90.00
#
_symmetry.space_group_name_H-M   'P 1'
#
loop_
_entity.id
_entity.type
_entity.pdbx_description
1 polymer ?
#
loop_
_entity_poly.entity_id
_entity_poly.type
_entity_poly.pdbx_seq_one_letter_code
_entity_poly.pdbx_strand_id
1 'polypeptide(L)'
;MTMEFGDVGNGEEGEENERQRMEIDMARGRETHINDIPEVIMSNIFSAIKETRSRNRMALVCKKWHEMERATRVYLCIRGNIRNNLYLLPMCFQSVTKLDLSLCSPWGYPPLDFTTPHGHFIGHRLKQAFPKVNDIVIYVRNARNIEKLSSLWPCLEHVKLVRWHRRALDPESAVGLGMELKLLMQNCTAMKSLDLSQFYCWTEDIPLALQAEPNVSANLSSLNLLKLSAEGFRAQELAVISGACRNLEEFFAVCVFDPRYMDCVGDEALVTLARNCSRVRILHLVDATAFGALRGDPEESFSSGNAKITRQGLENMFWNLPLLEDLVLDISQNVPDSGPALEFLSSQCKNITSLKLGQFHGVCKGPQPDGVALCANLEALFIKNCADLSDTGLAAIAVGCSRLGKLELQGCKQITEMGLSFCTSRLSKTLVEVRVSCCKCLDTAATLRALEPICESVRKLHIDCIWDKSILDQEIAASSHMLNPVGSPAISTREMTSYGMGKNQLVSAGDCSANGWDQNPKCAWGPSLQLAPPQFCPDLNCANLDFGSSPSDVQMTNWSLDLNLSASSCSEPLESSEERGCLPREKFFKGHEEANSLVFDRYVPSDSVMFRGMDVNGKAPQMERQFYSNTDTVSDLSSMGFVDFLGINDKHQEWPKFGADINYSMEVMGNSSQIWGMAGEASKRTSSANIEDEQLYKKKCMYSLNAAKHCAEIPNQNSCSDSRSHIRSTTWKNLKFLSLWIPVGELLSPLAAMGLKVCPVLEEITIQVEGDCRLCPKSRERACGLSSLACYPSLSKLELNCGEVIGFALSAPAGNMDLSLWERWYLNGLRELRLSELNYWPPQDKDMNRRGLSLPAAGLLSECATLRKLFVHGTAHEHFMMMFVRIPELRDVQLREDYYPAHEDDTSTEMRTDSCRRFEEALVGRGFTD
;
A
#
# COMPACT_ATOMS: atom_id res chain seq x y z
N MET A 1 9.92 -3.62 94.38
CA MET A 1 9.16 -2.43 93.93
C MET A 1 8.16 -2.95 92.90
N THR A 2 6.88 -3.12 93.21
CA THR A 2 5.83 -2.14 93.61
C THR A 2 5.19 -1.43 92.41
N MET A 3 3.96 -1.86 92.12
CA MET A 3 2.88 -1.08 91.47
C MET A 3 3.10 -0.78 89.96
N GLU A 4 2.07 -0.57 89.14
CA GLU A 4 0.64 -0.34 89.48
C GLU A 4 -0.33 -1.03 88.48
N PHE A 5 -1.63 -0.95 88.76
CA PHE A 5 -2.70 -1.60 87.98
C PHE A 5 -3.17 -0.77 86.77
N GLY A 6 -3.74 -1.46 85.77
CA GLY A 6 -4.40 -0.86 84.60
C GLY A 6 -5.21 -1.92 83.84
N ASP A 7 -6.33 -2.35 84.42
CA ASP A 7 -7.21 -3.41 83.93
C ASP A 7 -8.43 -2.85 83.16
N VAL A 8 -9.33 -3.74 82.70
CA VAL A 8 -10.60 -3.51 81.99
C VAL A 8 -10.49 -3.38 80.47
N GLY A 9 -10.34 -4.54 79.81
CA GLY A 9 -11.45 -5.15 79.07
C GLY A 9 -12.08 -4.38 77.89
N ASN A 10 -11.72 -4.81 76.67
CA ASN A 10 -12.65 -5.10 75.56
C ASN A 10 -11.89 -5.81 74.43
N GLY A 11 -11.61 -7.10 74.60
CA GLY A 11 -10.78 -7.90 73.68
C GLY A 11 -11.54 -8.81 72.70
N GLU A 12 -12.72 -9.30 73.08
CA GLU A 12 -13.37 -10.42 72.38
C GLU A 12 -14.30 -9.97 71.24
N GLU A 13 -14.95 -8.81 71.35
CA GLU A 13 -15.77 -8.22 70.27
C GLU A 13 -14.94 -7.86 69.02
N GLY A 14 -13.63 -7.70 69.15
CA GLY A 14 -12.70 -7.42 68.05
C GLY A 14 -12.44 -8.66 67.19
N GLU A 15 -11.94 -9.74 67.80
CA GLU A 15 -11.64 -10.99 67.08
C GLU A 15 -12.89 -11.64 66.48
N GLU A 16 -14.04 -11.57 67.14
CA GLU A 16 -15.27 -12.14 66.58
C GLU A 16 -15.79 -11.30 65.39
N ASN A 17 -15.63 -9.96 65.41
CA ASN A 17 -15.89 -9.13 64.23
C ASN A 17 -14.91 -9.40 63.08
N GLU A 18 -13.62 -9.63 63.35
CA GLU A 18 -12.66 -9.94 62.28
C GLU A 18 -12.88 -11.33 61.69
N ARG A 19 -13.23 -12.34 62.51
CA ARG A 19 -13.61 -13.67 62.04
C ARG A 19 -14.92 -13.63 61.23
N GLN A 20 -15.95 -12.93 61.73
CA GLN A 20 -17.18 -12.74 60.96
C GLN A 20 -16.96 -11.94 59.68
N ARG A 21 -16.04 -10.96 59.65
CA ARG A 21 -15.62 -10.30 58.40
C ARG A 21 -14.94 -11.25 57.43
N MET A 22 -14.00 -12.09 57.88
CA MET A 22 -13.37 -13.09 57.02
C MET A 22 -14.37 -14.13 56.51
N GLU A 23 -15.34 -14.57 57.32
CA GLU A 23 -16.41 -15.47 56.86
C GLU A 23 -17.40 -14.77 55.92
N ILE A 24 -17.72 -13.49 56.13
CA ILE A 24 -18.55 -12.68 55.23
C ILE A 24 -17.83 -12.45 53.89
N ASP A 25 -16.53 -12.19 53.88
CA ASP A 25 -15.75 -12.03 52.64
C ASP A 25 -15.54 -13.38 51.93
N MET A 26 -15.38 -14.50 52.65
CA MET A 26 -15.43 -15.85 52.05
C MET A 26 -16.82 -16.22 51.51
N ALA A 27 -17.90 -15.66 52.06
CA ALA A 27 -19.26 -15.84 51.56
C ALA A 27 -19.62 -14.89 50.40
N ARG A 28 -18.97 -13.72 50.30
CA ARG A 28 -19.24 -12.67 49.29
C ARG A 28 -18.49 -12.86 47.98
N GLY A 29 -18.69 -14.04 47.40
CA GLY A 29 -18.36 -14.31 46.00
C GLY A 29 -16.88 -14.56 45.75
N ARG A 30 -16.58 -15.71 45.12
CA ARG A 30 -15.32 -15.84 44.39
C ARG A 30 -15.36 -14.85 43.23
N GLU A 31 -14.41 -13.92 43.17
CA GLU A 31 -14.19 -13.14 41.95
C GLU A 31 -13.98 -14.12 40.79
N THR A 32 -14.87 -14.09 39.79
CA THR A 32 -14.77 -14.97 38.62
C THR A 32 -13.58 -14.51 37.78
N HIS A 33 -12.45 -15.19 37.91
CA HIS A 33 -11.25 -14.85 37.18
C HIS A 33 -11.44 -15.22 35.71
N ILE A 34 -10.78 -14.52 34.80
CA ILE A 34 -10.85 -14.83 33.36
C ILE A 34 -10.31 -16.24 33.00
N ASN A 35 -9.65 -16.91 33.95
CA ASN A 35 -9.23 -18.31 33.82
C ASN A 35 -10.35 -19.32 34.13
N ASP A 36 -11.39 -18.92 34.86
CA ASP A 36 -12.56 -19.77 35.19
C ASP A 36 -13.51 -19.89 34.00
N ILE A 37 -13.35 -19.04 32.99
CA ILE A 37 -14.09 -19.10 31.72
C ILE A 37 -13.78 -20.44 31.01
N PRO A 38 -14.81 -21.18 30.56
CA PRO A 38 -14.66 -22.37 29.73
C PRO A 38 -13.83 -22.13 28.48
N GLU A 39 -12.98 -23.08 28.13
CA GLU A 39 -11.99 -22.93 27.05
C GLU A 39 -12.61 -22.68 25.67
N VAL A 40 -13.83 -23.15 25.42
CA VAL A 40 -14.59 -22.85 24.18
C VAL A 40 -14.92 -21.35 24.08
N ILE A 41 -15.33 -20.72 25.18
CA ILE A 41 -15.65 -19.28 25.20
C ILE A 41 -14.35 -18.47 25.08
N MET A 42 -13.29 -18.87 25.79
CA MET A 42 -11.97 -18.24 25.67
C MET A 42 -11.41 -18.36 24.25
N SER A 43 -11.59 -19.52 23.58
CA SER A 43 -11.20 -19.74 22.19
C SER A 43 -11.93 -18.80 21.22
N ASN A 44 -13.23 -18.57 21.43
CA ASN A 44 -14.01 -17.62 20.63
C ASN A 44 -13.55 -16.17 20.85
N ILE A 45 -13.31 -15.76 22.10
CA ILE A 45 -12.76 -14.43 22.44
C ILE A 45 -11.40 -14.22 21.77
N PHE A 46 -10.51 -15.21 21.86
CA PHE A 46 -9.20 -15.15 21.22
C PHE A 46 -9.33 -15.10 19.69
N SER A 47 -10.22 -15.89 19.09
CA SER A 47 -10.42 -15.93 17.63
C SER A 47 -10.99 -14.62 17.06
N ALA A 48 -11.73 -13.84 17.86
CA ALA A 48 -12.18 -12.50 17.48
C ALA A 48 -11.03 -11.46 17.45
N ILE A 49 -9.96 -11.66 18.23
CA ILE A 49 -8.84 -10.72 18.33
C ILE A 49 -7.84 -10.99 17.20
N LYS A 50 -7.97 -10.19 16.13
CA LYS A 50 -7.17 -10.25 14.89
C LYS A 50 -5.80 -9.53 14.99
N GLU A 51 -5.65 -8.60 15.93
CA GLU A 51 -4.51 -7.68 15.97
C GLU A 51 -3.24 -8.34 16.52
N THR A 52 -2.21 -8.44 15.68
CA THR A 52 -0.98 -9.21 15.96
C THR A 52 -0.27 -8.78 17.25
N ARG A 53 -0.24 -7.49 17.62
CA ARG A 53 0.42 -7.06 18.86
C ARG A 53 -0.39 -7.47 20.08
N SER A 54 -1.70 -7.22 20.09
CA SER A 54 -2.58 -7.66 21.17
C SER A 54 -2.52 -9.18 21.36
N ARG A 55 -2.57 -9.99 20.29
CA ARG A 55 -2.36 -11.44 20.39
C ARG A 55 -1.02 -11.81 21.03
N ASN A 56 0.07 -11.15 20.62
CA ASN A 56 1.39 -11.44 21.19
C ASN A 56 1.45 -11.10 22.69
N ARG A 57 0.83 -9.99 23.12
CA ARG A 57 0.70 -9.62 24.54
C ARG A 57 -0.19 -10.60 25.31
N MET A 58 -1.30 -11.08 24.73
CA MET A 58 -2.15 -12.12 25.34
C MET A 58 -1.34 -13.40 25.65
N ALA A 59 -0.44 -13.80 24.76
CA ALA A 59 0.43 -14.97 24.97
C ALA A 59 1.47 -14.81 26.10
N LEU A 60 1.58 -13.64 26.72
CA LEU A 60 2.46 -13.36 27.86
C LEU A 60 1.71 -13.30 29.21
N VAL A 61 0.37 -13.19 29.20
CA VAL A 61 -0.45 -12.98 30.42
C VAL A 61 -0.36 -14.16 31.39
N CYS A 62 -0.56 -15.39 30.90
CA CYS A 62 -0.35 -16.61 31.69
C CYS A 62 -0.23 -17.84 30.78
N LYS A 63 0.13 -19.00 31.34
CA LYS A 63 0.28 -20.24 30.58
C LYS A 63 -1.00 -20.65 29.81
N LYS A 64 -2.18 -20.59 30.43
CA LYS A 64 -3.47 -20.92 29.77
C LYS A 64 -3.72 -20.00 28.56
N TRP A 65 -3.42 -18.71 28.69
CA TRP A 65 -3.54 -17.74 27.60
C TRP A 65 -2.50 -17.98 26.50
N HIS A 66 -1.27 -18.36 26.86
CA HIS A 66 -0.25 -18.74 25.88
C HIS A 66 -0.72 -19.92 25.03
N GLU A 67 -1.13 -21.01 25.67
CA GLU A 67 -1.60 -22.24 25.01
C GLU A 67 -2.84 -21.95 24.12
N MET A 68 -3.79 -21.15 24.63
CA MET A 68 -4.95 -20.68 23.86
C MET A 68 -4.56 -19.83 22.65
N GLU A 69 -3.56 -18.95 22.75
CA GLU A 69 -3.10 -18.13 21.61
C GLU A 69 -2.51 -19.00 20.51
N ARG A 70 -1.65 -19.97 20.86
CA ARG A 70 -1.05 -20.89 19.87
C ARG A 70 -2.10 -21.78 19.20
N ALA A 71 -3.11 -22.21 19.96
CA ALA A 71 -4.21 -23.05 19.47
C ALA A 71 -5.22 -22.30 18.58
N THR A 72 -5.38 -20.98 18.73
CA THR A 72 -6.39 -20.17 18.01
C THR A 72 -5.81 -19.27 16.91
N ARG A 73 -4.48 -19.20 16.74
CA ARG A 73 -3.89 -18.34 15.71
C ARG A 73 -4.04 -18.95 14.32
N VAL A 74 -4.81 -18.28 13.47
CA VAL A 74 -5.10 -18.70 12.08
C VAL A 74 -4.11 -18.09 11.06
N TYR A 75 -3.60 -16.89 11.34
CA TYR A 75 -2.65 -16.16 10.49
C TYR A 75 -1.31 -15.92 11.18
N LEU A 76 -0.22 -16.20 10.47
CA LEU A 76 1.15 -15.87 10.89
C LEU A 76 1.97 -15.32 9.71
N CYS A 77 2.59 -14.16 9.93
CA CYS A 77 3.66 -13.62 9.08
C CYS A 77 5.00 -13.90 9.79
N ILE A 78 5.94 -14.57 9.10
CA ILE A 78 7.28 -14.82 9.62
C ILE A 78 8.22 -13.71 9.19
N ARG A 79 9.04 -13.23 10.13
CA ARG A 79 10.02 -12.15 9.96
C ARG A 79 11.37 -12.57 10.51
N GLY A 80 12.44 -11.92 10.03
CA GLY A 80 13.82 -12.26 10.38
C GLY A 80 14.34 -13.47 9.60
N ASN A 81 15.62 -13.79 9.81
CA ASN A 81 16.31 -14.83 9.06
C ASN A 81 15.98 -16.25 9.54
N ILE A 82 15.04 -16.92 8.84
CA ILE A 82 14.64 -18.31 9.11
C ILE A 82 15.72 -19.34 8.78
N ARG A 83 16.69 -19.01 7.90
CA ARG A 83 17.70 -19.96 7.43
C ARG A 83 18.67 -20.34 8.55
N ASN A 84 19.04 -19.38 9.40
CA ASN A 84 20.00 -19.60 10.48
C ASN A 84 19.33 -19.95 11.82
N ASN A 85 18.06 -19.56 12.02
CA ASN A 85 17.36 -19.66 13.31
C ASN A 85 16.28 -20.76 13.36
N LEU A 86 16.48 -21.89 12.67
CA LEU A 86 15.50 -22.99 12.59
C LEU A 86 15.08 -23.61 13.93
N TYR A 87 15.91 -23.48 14.96
CA TYR A 87 15.61 -23.95 16.32
C TYR A 87 14.62 -23.03 17.06
N LEU A 88 14.42 -21.79 16.59
CA LEU A 88 13.40 -20.86 17.09
C LEU A 88 12.04 -21.05 16.39
N LEU A 89 11.92 -21.95 15.41
CA LEU A 89 10.68 -22.14 14.67
C LEU A 89 9.58 -22.75 15.58
N PRO A 90 8.44 -22.07 15.80
CA PRO A 90 7.46 -22.47 16.80
C PRO A 90 6.56 -23.62 16.32
N MET A 91 6.81 -24.84 16.82
CA MET A 91 6.05 -26.06 16.50
C MET A 91 4.60 -26.10 17.06
N CYS A 92 4.19 -25.10 17.84
CA CYS A 92 2.94 -25.08 18.59
C CYS A 92 1.72 -24.50 17.84
N PHE A 93 1.92 -23.88 16.68
CA PHE A 93 0.86 -23.18 15.92
C PHE A 93 0.02 -24.11 15.03
N GLN A 94 -0.62 -25.09 15.65
CA GLN A 94 -1.35 -26.18 14.99
C GLN A 94 -2.67 -25.76 14.31
N SER A 95 -3.01 -24.47 14.28
CA SER A 95 -4.22 -23.92 13.64
C SER A 95 -3.94 -22.83 12.60
N VAL A 96 -2.68 -22.55 12.28
CA VAL A 96 -2.33 -21.60 11.20
C VAL A 96 -2.70 -22.21 9.85
N THR A 97 -3.60 -21.55 9.14
CA THR A 97 -4.01 -21.88 7.76
C THR A 97 -3.46 -20.88 6.76
N LYS A 98 -3.27 -19.61 7.17
CA LYS A 98 -2.63 -18.56 6.37
C LYS A 98 -1.20 -18.28 6.85
N LEU A 99 -0.21 -18.55 5.98
CA LEU A 99 1.20 -18.37 6.27
C LEU A 99 1.84 -17.36 5.30
N ASP A 100 2.39 -16.27 5.83
CA ASP A 100 3.16 -15.28 5.06
C ASP A 100 4.66 -15.41 5.32
N LEU A 101 5.41 -15.67 4.24
CA LEU A 101 6.86 -15.81 4.17
C LEU A 101 7.49 -14.73 3.27
N SER A 102 6.70 -13.78 2.74
CA SER A 102 7.19 -12.74 1.82
C SER A 102 8.03 -11.65 2.50
N LEU A 103 7.90 -11.52 3.83
CA LEU A 103 8.65 -10.57 4.66
C LEU A 103 9.75 -11.22 5.51
N CYS A 104 10.15 -12.46 5.19
CA CYS A 104 11.35 -13.10 5.74
C CYS A 104 12.63 -12.33 5.38
N SER A 105 13.70 -12.53 6.15
CA SER A 105 14.98 -11.83 5.95
C SER A 105 16.09 -12.75 5.41
N PRO A 106 17.02 -12.23 4.57
CA PRO A 106 17.00 -10.91 3.96
C PRO A 106 15.84 -10.77 2.97
N TRP A 107 15.23 -9.58 2.92
CA TRP A 107 14.08 -9.32 2.04
C TRP A 107 14.50 -9.44 0.57
N GLY A 108 13.61 -9.94 -0.30
CA GLY A 108 13.90 -10.10 -1.74
C GLY A 108 14.62 -11.40 -2.13
N TYR A 109 15.14 -12.15 -1.15
CA TYR A 109 15.72 -13.48 -1.34
C TYR A 109 14.65 -14.57 -1.11
N PRO A 110 14.72 -15.73 -1.79
CA PRO A 110 13.78 -16.82 -1.52
C PRO A 110 13.94 -17.32 -0.07
N PRO A 111 12.87 -17.40 0.74
CA PRO A 111 12.96 -17.96 2.09
C PRO A 111 13.35 -19.45 2.04
N LEU A 112 12.97 -20.14 0.95
CA LEU A 112 13.20 -21.57 0.70
C LEU A 112 14.06 -21.78 -0.55
N ASP A 113 15.38 -21.83 -0.35
CA ASP A 113 16.35 -22.07 -1.42
C ASP A 113 16.61 -23.57 -1.65
N PHE A 114 15.73 -24.19 -2.43
CA PHE A 114 15.81 -25.60 -2.84
C PHE A 114 16.89 -25.89 -3.89
N THR A 115 17.86 -24.99 -4.12
CA THR A 115 19.16 -25.40 -4.68
C THR A 115 20.01 -26.11 -3.63
N THR A 116 19.81 -25.79 -2.34
CA THR A 116 20.58 -26.30 -1.21
C THR A 116 19.84 -27.42 -0.44
N PRO A 117 20.56 -28.41 0.13
CA PRO A 117 19.95 -29.38 1.05
C PRO A 117 19.31 -28.72 2.29
N HIS A 118 19.85 -27.56 2.70
CA HIS A 118 19.34 -26.77 3.82
C HIS A 118 17.95 -26.20 3.53
N GLY A 119 17.70 -25.67 2.33
CA GLY A 119 16.39 -25.19 1.90
C GLY A 119 15.30 -26.27 1.94
N HIS A 120 15.64 -27.51 1.54
CA HIS A 120 14.74 -28.66 1.69
C HIS A 120 14.42 -28.94 3.16
N PHE A 121 15.43 -28.91 4.05
CA PHE A 121 15.21 -29.09 5.49
C PHE A 121 14.33 -27.98 6.09
N ILE A 122 14.56 -26.71 5.75
CA ILE A 122 13.73 -25.58 6.17
C ILE A 122 12.27 -25.81 5.75
N GLY A 123 12.03 -26.16 4.48
CA GLY A 123 10.69 -26.42 3.94
C GLY A 123 9.95 -27.55 4.68
N HIS A 124 10.63 -28.65 4.97
CA HIS A 124 10.06 -29.74 5.78
C HIS A 124 9.76 -29.32 7.23
N ARG A 125 10.61 -28.50 7.85
CA ARG A 125 10.39 -28.00 9.23
C ARG A 125 9.22 -27.02 9.28
N LEU A 126 9.05 -26.15 8.29
CA LEU A 126 7.85 -25.32 8.14
C LEU A 126 6.58 -26.16 7.99
N LYS A 127 6.59 -27.20 7.13
CA LYS A 127 5.44 -28.11 6.97
C LYS A 127 5.08 -28.85 8.27
N GLN A 128 6.06 -29.20 9.10
CA GLN A 128 5.83 -29.79 10.43
C GLN A 128 5.27 -28.78 11.44
N ALA A 129 5.68 -27.51 11.38
CA ALA A 129 5.20 -26.46 12.28
C ALA A 129 3.79 -25.97 11.92
N PHE A 130 3.48 -25.90 10.62
CA PHE A 130 2.24 -25.37 10.07
C PHE A 130 1.57 -26.39 9.12
N PRO A 131 1.04 -27.51 9.63
CA PRO A 131 0.54 -28.62 8.82
C PRO A 131 -0.82 -28.37 8.15
N LYS A 132 -1.54 -27.30 8.53
CA LYS A 132 -2.88 -26.95 8.01
C LYS A 132 -2.88 -25.79 7.00
N VAL A 133 -1.71 -25.39 6.50
CA VAL A 133 -1.61 -24.25 5.55
C VAL A 133 -2.27 -24.58 4.22
N ASN A 134 -3.30 -23.81 3.89
CA ASN A 134 -3.99 -23.80 2.59
C ASN A 134 -3.97 -22.40 1.92
N ASP A 135 -3.52 -21.37 2.64
CA ASP A 135 -3.33 -20.01 2.14
C ASP A 135 -1.87 -19.59 2.38
N ILE A 136 -1.12 -19.27 1.32
CA ILE A 136 0.30 -18.92 1.41
C ILE A 136 0.66 -17.64 0.65
N VAL A 137 1.48 -16.81 1.28
CA VAL A 137 2.10 -15.63 0.68
C VAL A 137 3.62 -15.82 0.72
N ILE A 138 4.32 -15.71 -0.42
CA ILE A 138 5.76 -16.06 -0.47
C ILE A 138 6.55 -15.25 -1.50
N TYR A 139 7.77 -14.88 -1.13
CA TYR A 139 8.75 -14.33 -2.07
C TYR A 139 9.42 -15.46 -2.86
N VAL A 140 9.40 -15.40 -4.18
CA VAL A 140 10.02 -16.40 -5.08
C VAL A 140 10.86 -15.72 -6.16
N ARG A 141 11.95 -16.35 -6.59
CA ARG A 141 12.80 -15.84 -7.68
C ARG A 141 12.65 -16.68 -8.95
N ASN A 142 12.54 -18.01 -8.83
CA ASN A 142 12.52 -18.94 -9.98
C ASN A 142 11.49 -20.07 -9.86
N ALA A 143 11.22 -20.72 -10.99
CA ALA A 143 10.39 -21.91 -11.17
C ALA A 143 10.64 -23.01 -10.12
N ARG A 144 11.91 -23.29 -9.80
CA ARG A 144 12.30 -24.35 -8.85
C ARG A 144 11.88 -24.03 -7.42
N ASN A 145 11.83 -22.76 -7.02
CA ASN A 145 11.22 -22.38 -5.73
C ASN A 145 9.72 -22.75 -5.71
N ILE A 146 9.01 -22.47 -6.80
CA ILE A 146 7.56 -22.67 -6.94
C ILE A 146 7.20 -24.17 -6.99
N GLU A 147 7.91 -24.95 -7.79
CA GLU A 147 7.72 -26.40 -7.96
C GLU A 147 7.98 -27.19 -6.66
N LYS A 148 9.01 -26.82 -5.90
CA LYS A 148 9.28 -27.46 -4.59
C LYS A 148 8.35 -26.93 -3.49
N LEU A 149 7.84 -25.70 -3.59
CA LEU A 149 6.79 -25.22 -2.68
C LEU A 149 5.48 -26.00 -2.87
N SER A 150 5.03 -26.18 -4.11
CA SER A 150 3.79 -26.86 -4.43
C SER A 150 3.81 -28.34 -4.04
N SER A 151 4.98 -29.00 -4.11
CA SER A 151 5.16 -30.36 -3.57
C SER A 151 5.19 -30.44 -2.03
N LEU A 152 5.52 -29.35 -1.32
CA LEU A 152 5.39 -29.28 0.14
C LEU A 152 3.93 -29.13 0.58
N TRP A 153 3.17 -28.22 -0.04
CA TRP A 153 1.76 -28.00 0.30
C TRP A 153 0.85 -28.21 -0.93
N PRO A 154 0.53 -29.47 -1.31
CA PRO A 154 -0.36 -29.75 -2.45
C PRO A 154 -1.83 -29.39 -2.20
N CYS A 155 -2.21 -29.11 -0.94
CA CYS A 155 -3.56 -28.71 -0.54
C CYS A 155 -3.74 -27.18 -0.47
N LEU A 156 -2.94 -26.40 -1.19
CA LEU A 156 -3.11 -24.95 -1.27
C LEU A 156 -4.37 -24.59 -2.07
N GLU A 157 -5.22 -23.78 -1.44
CA GLU A 157 -6.44 -23.20 -2.01
C GLU A 157 -6.21 -21.74 -2.44
N HIS A 158 -5.36 -21.00 -1.73
CA HIS A 158 -5.03 -19.60 -2.00
C HIS A 158 -3.50 -19.42 -2.07
N VAL A 159 -3.00 -18.82 -3.14
CA VAL A 159 -1.56 -18.58 -3.32
C VAL A 159 -1.32 -17.15 -3.79
N LYS A 160 -0.53 -16.39 -3.01
CA LYS A 160 0.06 -15.11 -3.43
C LYS A 160 1.56 -15.28 -3.66
N LEU A 161 2.01 -15.03 -4.88
CA LEU A 161 3.43 -14.97 -5.22
C LEU A 161 3.92 -13.51 -5.16
N VAL A 162 5.18 -13.33 -4.78
CA VAL A 162 5.85 -12.02 -4.74
C VAL A 162 7.22 -12.13 -5.43
N ARG A 163 7.47 -11.26 -6.42
CA ARG A 163 8.73 -11.11 -7.15
C ARG A 163 8.79 -9.69 -7.75
N TRP A 164 9.63 -8.82 -7.18
CA TRP A 164 9.94 -7.48 -7.72
C TRP A 164 11.21 -7.45 -8.60
N HIS A 165 11.96 -8.56 -8.59
CA HIS A 165 13.10 -8.78 -9.46
C HIS A 165 12.64 -9.20 -10.87
N ARG A 166 13.57 -9.25 -11.82
CA ARG A 166 13.30 -9.73 -13.18
C ARG A 166 12.85 -11.20 -13.19
N ARG A 167 12.09 -11.57 -14.23
CA ARG A 167 11.77 -12.96 -14.57
C ARG A 167 13.08 -13.70 -14.85
N ALA A 168 13.32 -14.83 -14.19
CA ALA A 168 14.56 -15.58 -14.38
C ALA A 168 14.69 -16.12 -15.81
N LEU A 169 15.84 -15.90 -16.44
CA LEU A 169 16.23 -16.42 -17.75
C LEU A 169 17.35 -17.45 -17.59
N ASP A 170 17.15 -18.41 -16.68
CA ASP A 170 18.13 -19.44 -16.33
C ASP A 170 18.38 -20.39 -17.53
N PRO A 171 19.59 -20.38 -18.13
CA PRO A 171 19.91 -21.15 -19.33
C PRO A 171 19.89 -22.67 -19.14
N GLU A 172 20.13 -23.17 -17.92
CA GLU A 172 20.09 -24.60 -17.62
C GLU A 172 18.64 -25.09 -17.40
N SER A 173 17.76 -24.20 -16.95
CA SER A 173 16.35 -24.53 -16.68
C SER A 173 15.47 -24.64 -17.92
N ALA A 174 15.78 -23.89 -18.98
CA ALA A 174 14.99 -23.77 -20.22
C ALA A 174 13.47 -23.59 -20.00
N VAL A 175 13.08 -22.88 -18.92
CA VAL A 175 11.68 -22.69 -18.51
C VAL A 175 10.92 -21.82 -19.52
N GLY A 176 10.27 -22.50 -20.47
CA GLY A 176 9.39 -21.90 -21.46
C GLY A 176 8.21 -21.13 -20.85
N LEU A 177 7.52 -20.35 -21.68
CA LEU A 177 6.42 -19.49 -21.26
C LEU A 177 5.34 -20.27 -20.49
N GLY A 178 4.91 -19.73 -19.36
CA GLY A 178 3.89 -20.29 -18.46
C GLY A 178 4.34 -21.46 -17.60
N MET A 179 5.54 -22.02 -17.81
CA MET A 179 5.97 -23.23 -17.09
C MET A 179 6.18 -23.00 -15.58
N GLU A 180 6.53 -21.78 -15.13
CA GLU A 180 6.64 -21.46 -13.69
C GLU A 180 5.33 -21.70 -12.94
N LEU A 181 4.21 -21.24 -13.51
CA LEU A 181 2.87 -21.32 -12.90
C LEU A 181 2.20 -22.67 -13.17
N LYS A 182 2.50 -23.31 -14.31
CA LYS A 182 2.07 -24.68 -14.59
C LYS A 182 2.50 -25.65 -13.48
N LEU A 183 3.77 -25.58 -13.05
CA LEU A 183 4.32 -26.44 -11.98
C LEU A 183 3.71 -26.15 -10.59
N LEU A 184 3.11 -24.98 -10.40
CA LEU A 184 2.27 -24.69 -9.23
C LEU A 184 0.93 -25.40 -9.34
N MET A 185 0.22 -25.19 -10.46
CA MET A 185 -1.14 -25.68 -10.68
C MET A 185 -1.23 -27.21 -10.77
N GLN A 186 -0.22 -27.87 -11.36
CA GLN A 186 -0.13 -29.34 -11.45
C GLN A 186 -0.12 -30.03 -10.07
N ASN A 187 0.57 -29.42 -9.09
CA ASN A 187 0.72 -29.97 -7.74
C ASN A 187 -0.38 -29.48 -6.78
N CYS A 188 -0.89 -28.26 -6.98
CA CYS A 188 -1.91 -27.62 -6.13
C CYS A 188 -3.30 -27.63 -6.79
N THR A 189 -3.86 -28.82 -7.00
CA THR A 189 -5.13 -29.00 -7.75
C THR A 189 -6.38 -28.50 -7.03
N ALA A 190 -6.28 -28.15 -5.75
CA ALA A 190 -7.35 -27.57 -4.93
C ALA A 190 -7.47 -26.03 -5.03
N MET A 191 -6.66 -25.38 -5.88
CA MET A 191 -6.57 -23.92 -5.96
C MET A 191 -7.89 -23.25 -6.37
N LYS A 192 -8.24 -22.19 -5.64
CA LYS A 192 -9.40 -21.30 -5.85
C LYS A 192 -8.98 -19.86 -6.10
N SER A 193 -7.87 -19.42 -5.50
CA SER A 193 -7.37 -18.05 -5.63
C SER A 193 -5.89 -18.02 -5.99
N LEU A 194 -5.56 -17.26 -7.04
CA LEU A 194 -4.20 -16.99 -7.48
C LEU A 194 -3.97 -15.48 -7.55
N ASP A 195 -3.10 -14.98 -6.68
CA ASP A 195 -2.75 -13.58 -6.58
C ASP A 195 -1.29 -13.38 -7.04
N LEU A 196 -1.14 -12.77 -8.21
CA LEU A 196 0.14 -12.42 -8.81
C LEU A 196 0.38 -10.91 -8.78
N SER A 197 -0.36 -10.16 -7.95
CA SER A 197 -0.40 -8.69 -7.99
C SER A 197 0.89 -7.97 -7.55
N GLN A 198 1.91 -8.75 -7.18
CA GLN A 198 3.26 -8.32 -6.79
C GLN A 198 4.31 -9.32 -7.34
N PHE A 199 3.97 -10.10 -8.36
CA PHE A 199 4.82 -11.11 -9.00
C PHE A 199 5.08 -10.73 -10.45
N TYR A 200 6.25 -10.15 -10.72
CA TYR A 200 6.64 -9.82 -12.08
C TYR A 200 6.86 -11.08 -12.93
N CYS A 201 6.10 -11.19 -14.02
CA CYS A 201 6.33 -12.11 -15.13
C CYS A 201 5.84 -11.46 -16.43
N TRP A 202 5.97 -12.15 -17.56
CA TRP A 202 5.43 -11.65 -18.83
C TRP A 202 3.93 -11.96 -18.94
N THR A 203 3.19 -11.26 -19.80
CA THR A 203 1.74 -11.49 -19.92
C THR A 203 1.47 -12.86 -20.53
N GLU A 204 2.29 -13.28 -21.51
CA GLU A 204 2.20 -14.55 -22.21
C GLU A 204 2.39 -15.77 -21.29
N ASP A 205 3.03 -15.60 -20.12
CA ASP A 205 3.13 -16.66 -19.12
C ASP A 205 1.74 -17.08 -18.59
N ILE A 206 0.78 -16.14 -18.48
CA ILE A 206 -0.51 -16.41 -17.82
C ILE A 206 -1.46 -17.23 -18.71
N PRO A 207 -1.77 -16.85 -19.98
CA PRO A 207 -2.63 -17.65 -20.86
C PRO A 207 -2.12 -19.09 -21.04
N LEU A 208 -0.80 -19.26 -21.18
CA LEU A 208 -0.18 -20.57 -21.43
C LEU A 208 -0.18 -21.47 -20.19
N ALA A 209 0.02 -20.91 -18.99
CA ALA A 209 -0.15 -21.66 -17.74
C ALA A 209 -1.60 -22.12 -17.54
N LEU A 210 -2.56 -21.22 -17.75
CA LEU A 210 -3.99 -21.50 -17.58
C LEU A 210 -4.54 -22.50 -18.61
N GLN A 211 -4.03 -22.47 -19.85
CA GLN A 211 -4.37 -23.47 -20.87
C GLN A 211 -3.77 -24.84 -20.58
N ALA A 212 -2.60 -24.92 -19.93
CA ALA A 212 -1.93 -26.18 -19.63
C ALA A 212 -2.68 -27.02 -18.59
N GLU A 213 -3.27 -26.39 -17.56
CA GLU A 213 -3.93 -27.07 -16.44
C GLU A 213 -5.43 -26.70 -16.32
N PRO A 214 -6.25 -26.99 -17.34
CA PRO A 214 -7.59 -26.41 -17.50
C PRO A 214 -8.57 -26.78 -16.38
N ASN A 215 -8.38 -27.92 -15.71
CA ASN A 215 -9.20 -28.32 -14.56
C ASN A 215 -8.99 -27.41 -13.34
N VAL A 216 -7.76 -26.92 -13.14
CA VAL A 216 -7.42 -26.02 -12.03
C VAL A 216 -7.82 -24.59 -12.39
N SER A 217 -7.54 -24.15 -13.62
CA SER A 217 -8.01 -22.87 -14.16
C SER A 217 -9.53 -22.71 -14.05
N ALA A 218 -10.29 -23.75 -14.39
CA ALA A 218 -11.75 -23.75 -14.28
C ALA A 218 -12.27 -23.77 -12.83
N ASN A 219 -11.44 -24.11 -11.84
CA ASN A 219 -11.79 -24.04 -10.41
C ASN A 219 -11.47 -22.69 -9.76
N LEU A 220 -10.71 -21.80 -10.42
CA LEU A 220 -10.38 -20.48 -9.89
C LEU A 220 -11.66 -19.63 -9.75
N SER A 221 -11.91 -19.17 -8.53
CA SER A 221 -12.94 -18.18 -8.20
C SER A 221 -12.36 -16.77 -8.06
N SER A 222 -11.05 -16.62 -7.88
CA SER A 222 -10.37 -15.34 -7.71
C SER A 222 -9.01 -15.32 -8.44
N LEU A 223 -8.81 -14.37 -9.34
CA LEU A 223 -7.57 -14.23 -10.11
C LEU A 223 -7.15 -12.77 -10.19
N ASN A 224 -6.03 -12.42 -9.55
CA ASN A 224 -5.53 -11.06 -9.45
C ASN A 224 -4.18 -10.89 -10.18
N LEU A 225 -4.21 -10.08 -11.24
CA LEU A 225 -3.11 -9.78 -12.14
C LEU A 225 -2.79 -8.27 -12.20
N LEU A 226 -3.30 -7.46 -11.26
CA LEU A 226 -2.99 -6.02 -11.20
C LEU A 226 -1.51 -5.80 -10.87
N LYS A 227 -0.82 -4.91 -11.59
CA LYS A 227 0.63 -4.65 -11.45
C LYS A 227 1.56 -5.83 -11.81
N LEU A 228 1.05 -6.90 -12.45
CA LEU A 228 1.85 -8.04 -12.92
C LEU A 228 2.96 -7.60 -13.90
N SER A 229 2.59 -6.76 -14.87
CA SER A 229 3.46 -6.16 -15.88
C SER A 229 2.96 -4.76 -16.20
N ALA A 230 3.88 -3.88 -16.61
CA ALA A 230 3.56 -2.52 -17.06
C ALA A 230 2.99 -2.47 -18.49
N GLU A 231 3.05 -3.57 -19.25
CA GLU A 231 2.57 -3.63 -20.63
C GLU A 231 1.06 -3.89 -20.73
N GLY A 232 0.49 -4.66 -19.79
CA GLY A 232 -0.93 -5.00 -19.74
C GLY A 232 -1.39 -6.05 -20.76
N PHE A 233 -2.49 -6.73 -20.43
CA PHE A 233 -3.08 -7.78 -21.27
C PHE A 233 -3.80 -7.21 -22.50
N ARG A 234 -3.62 -7.91 -23.61
CA ARG A 234 -4.26 -7.66 -24.91
C ARG A 234 -5.59 -8.41 -25.02
N ALA A 235 -6.41 -8.08 -26.03
CA ALA A 235 -7.74 -8.65 -26.19
C ALA A 235 -7.70 -10.19 -26.39
N GLN A 236 -6.78 -10.71 -27.21
CA GLN A 236 -6.64 -12.15 -27.44
C GLN A 236 -6.18 -12.92 -26.18
N GLU A 237 -5.30 -12.33 -25.36
CA GLU A 237 -4.88 -12.92 -24.08
C GLU A 237 -6.04 -12.97 -23.08
N LEU A 238 -6.80 -11.88 -22.98
CA LEU A 238 -7.96 -11.74 -22.09
C LEU A 238 -9.09 -12.72 -22.46
N ALA A 239 -9.30 -12.97 -23.75
CA ALA A 239 -10.22 -13.98 -24.26
C ALA A 239 -9.79 -15.41 -23.87
N VAL A 240 -8.49 -15.71 -23.87
CA VAL A 240 -7.96 -17.01 -23.41
C VAL A 240 -8.10 -17.17 -21.89
N ILE A 241 -7.71 -16.16 -21.11
CA ILE A 241 -7.78 -16.18 -19.63
C ILE A 241 -9.22 -16.43 -19.17
N SER A 242 -10.18 -15.67 -19.71
CA SER A 242 -11.61 -15.84 -19.41
C SER A 242 -12.17 -17.17 -19.90
N GLY A 243 -11.80 -17.62 -21.11
CA GLY A 243 -12.24 -18.91 -21.67
C GLY A 243 -11.81 -20.15 -20.86
N ALA A 244 -10.70 -20.03 -20.12
CA ALA A 244 -10.21 -21.03 -19.18
C ALA A 244 -10.87 -20.91 -17.79
N CYS A 245 -10.97 -19.71 -17.24
CA CYS A 245 -11.33 -19.46 -15.83
C CYS A 245 -12.83 -19.21 -15.61
N ARG A 246 -13.67 -20.18 -15.96
CA ARG A 246 -15.14 -20.01 -16.09
C ARG A 246 -15.91 -19.84 -14.77
N ASN A 247 -15.29 -20.05 -13.62
CA ASN A 247 -15.92 -19.92 -12.29
C ASN A 247 -15.46 -18.66 -11.52
N LEU A 248 -14.78 -17.72 -12.17
CA LEU A 248 -14.35 -16.48 -11.51
C LEU A 248 -15.55 -15.71 -10.93
N GLU A 249 -15.45 -15.40 -9.64
CA GLU A 249 -16.27 -14.40 -8.93
C GLU A 249 -15.49 -13.08 -8.79
N GLU A 250 -14.16 -13.13 -8.71
CA GLU A 250 -13.28 -11.97 -8.62
C GLU A 250 -12.23 -12.02 -9.74
N PHE A 251 -12.14 -10.97 -10.56
CA PHE A 251 -11.11 -10.87 -11.60
C PHE A 251 -10.53 -9.46 -11.68
N PHE A 252 -9.20 -9.38 -11.60
CA PHE A 252 -8.47 -8.12 -11.60
C PHE A 252 -7.32 -8.17 -12.62
N ALA A 253 -7.26 -7.24 -13.57
CA ALA A 253 -6.24 -7.23 -14.62
C ALA A 253 -5.81 -5.82 -15.05
N VAL A 254 -4.55 -5.72 -15.49
CA VAL A 254 -4.03 -4.58 -16.25
C VAL A 254 -4.29 -4.84 -17.73
N CYS A 255 -4.83 -3.90 -18.49
CA CYS A 255 -5.24 -4.09 -19.89
C CYS A 255 -4.77 -2.98 -20.83
N VAL A 256 -4.56 -3.31 -22.10
CA VAL A 256 -4.26 -2.34 -23.17
C VAL A 256 -5.56 -1.88 -23.82
N PHE A 257 -6.10 -0.72 -23.43
CA PHE A 257 -7.30 -0.13 -24.05
C PHE A 257 -7.00 0.81 -25.23
N ASP A 258 -5.74 1.25 -25.38
CA ASP A 258 -5.32 2.23 -26.36
C ASP A 258 -5.56 1.74 -27.82
N PRO A 259 -6.42 2.44 -28.60
CA PRO A 259 -6.83 2.01 -29.94
C PRO A 259 -5.69 1.94 -30.96
N ARG A 260 -4.54 2.55 -30.66
CA ARG A 260 -3.33 2.54 -31.51
C ARG A 260 -2.70 1.14 -31.60
N TYR A 261 -2.95 0.28 -30.62
CA TYR A 261 -2.57 -1.14 -30.69
C TYR A 261 -3.66 -1.94 -31.41
N MET A 262 -3.25 -2.87 -32.27
CA MET A 262 -4.18 -3.70 -33.06
C MET A 262 -5.08 -4.53 -32.14
N ASP A 263 -4.47 -5.29 -31.22
CA ASP A 263 -5.11 -6.22 -30.27
C ASP A 263 -5.46 -5.54 -28.92
N CYS A 264 -5.95 -4.30 -28.97
CA CYS A 264 -6.40 -3.60 -27.75
C CYS A 264 -7.77 -4.09 -27.30
N VAL A 265 -8.01 -4.08 -25.98
CA VAL A 265 -9.28 -4.43 -25.35
C VAL A 265 -10.38 -3.44 -25.77
N GLY A 266 -11.50 -3.99 -26.22
CA GLY A 266 -12.69 -3.25 -26.67
C GLY A 266 -13.94 -4.11 -26.53
N ASP A 267 -15.04 -3.68 -27.15
CA ASP A 267 -16.38 -4.29 -27.01
C ASP A 267 -16.38 -5.82 -27.11
N GLU A 268 -15.76 -6.40 -28.13
CA GLU A 268 -15.73 -7.86 -28.34
C GLU A 268 -15.01 -8.59 -27.19
N ALA A 269 -13.91 -8.04 -26.69
CA ALA A 269 -13.14 -8.63 -25.59
C ALA A 269 -13.88 -8.54 -24.26
N LEU A 270 -14.53 -7.40 -23.97
CA LEU A 270 -15.34 -7.20 -22.76
C LEU A 270 -16.58 -8.11 -22.75
N VAL A 271 -17.28 -8.21 -23.88
CA VAL A 271 -18.44 -9.10 -24.03
C VAL A 271 -18.02 -10.57 -24.00
N THR A 272 -16.86 -10.95 -24.55
CA THR A 272 -16.33 -12.31 -24.47
C THR A 272 -15.98 -12.69 -23.03
N LEU A 273 -15.28 -11.81 -22.30
CA LEU A 273 -14.99 -11.98 -20.88
C LEU A 273 -16.28 -12.18 -20.07
N ALA A 274 -17.26 -11.29 -20.25
CA ALA A 274 -18.53 -11.36 -19.54
C ALA A 274 -19.32 -12.66 -19.82
N ARG A 275 -19.31 -13.14 -21.07
CA ARG A 275 -19.99 -14.38 -21.47
C ARG A 275 -19.28 -15.64 -20.97
N ASN A 276 -17.95 -15.62 -20.87
CA ASN A 276 -17.15 -16.72 -20.34
C ASN A 276 -17.20 -16.80 -18.80
N CYS A 277 -17.28 -15.65 -18.13
CA CYS A 277 -17.16 -15.50 -16.68
C CYS A 277 -18.41 -14.84 -16.06
N SER A 278 -19.61 -15.35 -16.37
CA SER A 278 -20.90 -14.77 -15.95
C SER A 278 -21.19 -14.83 -14.42
N ARG A 279 -20.26 -15.38 -13.64
CA ARG A 279 -20.27 -15.40 -12.17
C ARG A 279 -19.53 -14.22 -11.52
N VAL A 280 -18.86 -13.36 -12.30
CA VAL A 280 -18.04 -12.28 -11.75
C VAL A 280 -18.90 -11.26 -11.00
N ARG A 281 -18.55 -11.09 -9.72
CA ARG A 281 -19.09 -10.13 -8.76
C ARG A 281 -18.15 -8.93 -8.58
N ILE A 282 -16.83 -9.14 -8.68
CA ILE A 282 -15.81 -8.09 -8.62
C ILE A 282 -15.00 -8.12 -9.91
N LEU A 283 -15.13 -7.07 -10.74
CA LEU A 283 -14.39 -6.94 -12.01
C LEU A 283 -13.56 -5.66 -12.04
N HIS A 284 -12.23 -5.80 -12.04
CA HIS A 284 -11.32 -4.66 -12.09
C HIS A 284 -10.44 -4.73 -13.34
N LEU A 285 -10.70 -3.86 -14.31
CA LEU A 285 -9.87 -3.66 -15.50
C LEU A 285 -9.28 -2.25 -15.47
N VAL A 286 -7.95 -2.15 -15.50
CA VAL A 286 -7.21 -0.90 -15.37
C VAL A 286 -6.23 -0.76 -16.55
N ASP A 287 -6.18 0.41 -17.17
CA ASP A 287 -5.28 0.69 -18.28
C ASP A 287 -3.80 0.57 -17.87
N ALA A 288 -2.97 -0.10 -18.68
CA ALA A 288 -1.52 -0.16 -18.52
C ALA A 288 -0.89 1.23 -18.32
N THR A 289 -1.34 2.22 -19.09
CA THR A 289 -0.88 3.61 -18.99
C THR A 289 -1.32 4.29 -17.69
N ALA A 290 -2.42 3.87 -17.06
CA ALA A 290 -2.88 4.41 -15.79
C ALA A 290 -1.99 4.02 -14.58
N PHE A 291 -1.14 2.99 -14.72
CA PHE A 291 -0.12 2.64 -13.73
C PHE A 291 1.19 3.43 -13.88
N GLY A 292 1.51 3.91 -15.08
CA GLY A 292 2.77 4.62 -15.38
C GLY A 292 2.66 6.15 -15.48
N ALA A 293 1.44 6.69 -15.41
CA ALA A 293 1.20 8.13 -15.54
C ALA A 293 1.61 8.90 -14.28
N LEU A 294 2.84 9.43 -14.26
CA LEU A 294 3.15 10.66 -13.52
C LEU A 294 2.04 11.69 -13.80
N ARG A 295 1.52 12.33 -12.73
CA ARG A 295 0.37 13.25 -12.75
C ARG A 295 0.35 14.14 -13.99
N GLY A 296 -0.42 13.71 -15.00
CA GLY A 296 -0.47 14.35 -16.31
C GLY A 296 -0.89 15.81 -16.18
N ASP A 297 -0.35 16.68 -17.05
CA ASP A 297 -0.59 18.12 -16.95
C ASP A 297 -2.11 18.39 -16.86
N PRO A 298 -2.62 19.12 -15.85
CA PRO A 298 -4.04 19.43 -15.73
C PRO A 298 -4.63 20.13 -16.95
N GLU A 299 -3.82 20.70 -17.84
CA GLU A 299 -4.27 21.25 -19.12
C GLU A 299 -4.40 20.17 -20.22
N GLU A 300 -3.56 19.12 -20.22
CA GLU A 300 -3.56 17.99 -21.18
C GLU A 300 -4.31 16.72 -20.70
N SER A 301 -4.95 16.73 -19.53
CA SER A 301 -5.47 15.51 -18.86
C SER A 301 -6.60 14.71 -19.56
N PHE A 302 -7.01 15.09 -20.77
CA PHE A 302 -7.97 14.32 -21.58
C PHE A 302 -7.23 13.73 -22.79
N SER A 303 -7.44 12.43 -23.03
CA SER A 303 -6.84 11.80 -24.20
C SER A 303 -7.41 12.38 -25.50
N SER A 304 -6.60 12.44 -26.55
CA SER A 304 -7.03 12.89 -27.88
C SER A 304 -7.75 11.80 -28.69
N GLY A 305 -7.90 10.59 -28.16
CA GLY A 305 -8.53 9.45 -28.82
C GLY A 305 -9.54 8.75 -27.92
N ASN A 306 -10.56 8.12 -28.54
CA ASN A 306 -11.56 7.34 -27.81
C ASN A 306 -11.11 5.86 -27.73
N ALA A 307 -11.50 5.17 -26.65
CA ALA A 307 -11.30 3.72 -26.55
C ALA A 307 -12.13 2.97 -27.64
N LYS A 308 -11.78 1.71 -27.94
CA LYS A 308 -12.63 0.81 -28.77
C LYS A 308 -13.82 0.24 -27.97
N ILE A 309 -14.43 1.07 -27.13
CA ILE A 309 -15.55 0.72 -26.24
C ILE A 309 -16.75 1.61 -26.59
N THR A 310 -17.90 1.00 -26.81
CA THR A 310 -19.15 1.70 -27.12
C THR A 310 -20.22 1.42 -26.07
N ARG A 311 -21.24 2.28 -26.05
CA ARG A 311 -22.49 2.07 -25.30
C ARG A 311 -23.03 0.64 -25.49
N GLN A 312 -23.08 0.14 -26.73
CA GLN A 312 -23.66 -1.17 -27.02
C GLN A 312 -22.81 -2.33 -26.48
N GLY A 313 -21.49 -2.20 -26.50
CA GLY A 313 -20.59 -3.18 -25.88
C GLY A 313 -20.72 -3.22 -24.36
N LEU A 314 -20.84 -2.05 -23.71
CA LEU A 314 -21.09 -1.94 -22.28
C LEU A 314 -22.46 -2.53 -21.89
N GLU A 315 -23.54 -2.20 -22.60
CA GLU A 315 -24.87 -2.80 -22.39
C GLU A 315 -24.82 -4.34 -22.54
N ASN A 316 -24.17 -4.84 -23.60
CA ASN A 316 -23.98 -6.28 -23.82
C ASN A 316 -23.10 -6.95 -22.76
N MET A 317 -22.11 -6.24 -22.20
CA MET A 317 -21.26 -6.72 -21.12
C MET A 317 -22.08 -6.85 -19.82
N PHE A 318 -22.82 -5.80 -19.43
CA PHE A 318 -23.62 -5.80 -18.20
C PHE A 318 -24.77 -6.82 -18.23
N TRP A 319 -25.37 -7.06 -19.40
CA TRP A 319 -26.36 -8.13 -19.61
C TRP A 319 -25.83 -9.53 -19.23
N ASN A 320 -24.52 -9.77 -19.39
CA ASN A 320 -23.90 -11.05 -19.07
C ASN A 320 -23.27 -11.11 -17.66
N LEU A 321 -23.33 -10.01 -16.88
CA LEU A 321 -22.80 -9.90 -15.52
C LEU A 321 -23.89 -9.50 -14.49
N PRO A 322 -24.97 -10.27 -14.33
CA PRO A 322 -26.09 -9.91 -13.44
C PRO A 322 -25.74 -9.90 -11.94
N LEU A 323 -24.62 -10.54 -11.55
CA LEU A 323 -24.16 -10.65 -10.16
C LEU A 323 -23.16 -9.54 -9.75
N LEU A 324 -22.89 -8.57 -10.63
CA LEU A 324 -21.84 -7.56 -10.43
C LEU A 324 -22.12 -6.67 -9.20
N GLU A 325 -21.16 -6.65 -8.27
CA GLU A 325 -21.17 -5.92 -6.99
C GLU A 325 -20.15 -4.77 -6.98
N ASP A 326 -18.98 -4.96 -7.60
CA ASP A 326 -17.90 -3.97 -7.71
C ASP A 326 -17.30 -3.95 -9.13
N LEU A 327 -17.26 -2.77 -9.75
CA LEU A 327 -16.76 -2.56 -11.11
C LEU A 327 -15.73 -1.43 -11.15
N VAL A 328 -14.49 -1.76 -11.53
CA VAL A 328 -13.42 -0.80 -11.86
C VAL A 328 -13.17 -0.87 -13.37
N LEU A 329 -13.38 0.24 -14.06
CA LEU A 329 -12.97 0.50 -15.44
C LEU A 329 -12.15 1.80 -15.46
N ASP A 330 -10.89 1.71 -15.03
CA ASP A 330 -9.97 2.85 -14.97
C ASP A 330 -9.18 2.97 -16.28
N ILE A 331 -9.81 3.59 -17.27
CA ILE A 331 -9.36 3.66 -18.67
C ILE A 331 -8.68 5.02 -18.94
N SER A 332 -7.60 5.04 -19.71
CA SER A 332 -6.89 6.29 -20.03
C SER A 332 -7.35 6.96 -21.35
N GLN A 333 -8.19 6.29 -22.14
CA GLN A 333 -8.81 6.84 -23.36
C GLN A 333 -10.31 7.10 -23.18
N ASN A 334 -10.85 8.09 -23.91
CA ASN A 334 -12.21 8.57 -23.68
C ASN A 334 -13.28 7.50 -24.00
N VAL A 335 -14.29 7.36 -23.13
CA VAL A 335 -15.50 6.56 -23.36
C VAL A 335 -16.72 7.51 -23.42
N PRO A 336 -17.11 7.96 -24.63
CA PRO A 336 -18.17 8.97 -24.80
C PRO A 336 -19.59 8.39 -24.62
N ASP A 337 -20.51 9.27 -24.20
CA ASP A 337 -21.95 9.00 -24.03
C ASP A 337 -22.28 7.74 -23.21
N SER A 338 -21.56 7.59 -22.08
CA SER A 338 -21.66 6.41 -21.22
C SER A 338 -22.93 6.33 -20.37
N GLY A 339 -23.58 7.47 -20.09
CA GLY A 339 -24.75 7.57 -19.20
C GLY A 339 -25.80 6.48 -19.42
N PRO A 340 -26.38 6.32 -20.63
CA PRO A 340 -27.38 5.30 -20.89
C PRO A 340 -26.93 3.85 -20.64
N ALA A 341 -25.63 3.54 -20.81
CA ALA A 341 -25.09 2.23 -20.44
C ALA A 341 -25.01 2.05 -18.90
N LEU A 342 -24.83 3.13 -18.14
CA LEU A 342 -24.88 3.13 -16.67
C LEU A 342 -26.34 3.04 -16.15
N GLU A 343 -27.30 3.61 -16.87
CA GLU A 343 -28.73 3.36 -16.62
C GLU A 343 -29.07 1.88 -16.85
N PHE A 344 -28.53 1.29 -17.93
CA PHE A 344 -28.66 -0.13 -18.20
C PHE A 344 -27.96 -1.00 -17.13
N LEU A 345 -26.79 -0.59 -16.63
CA LEU A 345 -26.12 -1.22 -15.50
C LEU A 345 -27.02 -1.24 -14.25
N SER A 346 -27.64 -0.10 -13.88
CA SER A 346 -28.64 -0.07 -12.80
C SER A 346 -29.85 -0.96 -13.11
N SER A 347 -30.23 -1.10 -14.39
CA SER A 347 -31.34 -1.98 -14.79
C SER A 347 -31.04 -3.47 -14.57
N GLN A 348 -29.81 -3.94 -14.82
CA GLN A 348 -29.41 -5.36 -14.76
C GLN A 348 -28.70 -5.74 -13.45
N CYS A 349 -27.64 -5.01 -13.08
CA CYS A 349 -26.72 -5.34 -11.98
C CYS A 349 -27.25 -4.81 -10.64
N LYS A 350 -28.34 -5.41 -10.13
CA LYS A 350 -29.04 -4.92 -8.91
C LYS A 350 -28.19 -4.91 -7.64
N ASN A 351 -27.11 -5.68 -7.62
CA ASN A 351 -26.19 -5.78 -6.48
C ASN A 351 -25.03 -4.77 -6.53
N ILE A 352 -24.97 -3.87 -7.53
CA ILE A 352 -23.86 -2.92 -7.64
C ILE A 352 -23.79 -2.00 -6.40
N THR A 353 -22.65 -2.03 -5.72
CA THR A 353 -22.34 -1.22 -4.53
C THR A 353 -21.10 -0.37 -4.72
N SER A 354 -20.18 -0.75 -5.62
CA SER A 354 -18.95 -0.02 -5.91
C SER A 354 -18.76 0.17 -7.42
N LEU A 355 -18.46 1.40 -7.83
CA LEU A 355 -18.24 1.74 -9.24
C LEU A 355 -17.11 2.77 -9.37
N LYS A 356 -16.15 2.46 -10.25
CA LYS A 356 -14.99 3.29 -10.55
C LYS A 356 -14.81 3.44 -12.06
N LEU A 357 -14.83 4.68 -12.54
CA LEU A 357 -14.74 5.01 -13.97
C LEU A 357 -13.60 6.01 -14.24
N GLY A 358 -12.76 5.70 -15.23
CA GLY A 358 -11.71 6.59 -15.75
C GLY A 358 -11.97 6.98 -17.22
N GLN A 359 -11.94 8.29 -17.51
CA GLN A 359 -12.23 8.88 -18.84
C GLN A 359 -13.62 8.54 -19.44
N PHE A 360 -14.57 8.10 -18.62
CA PHE A 360 -15.98 8.02 -19.01
C PHE A 360 -16.58 9.43 -19.06
N HIS A 361 -17.38 9.71 -20.09
CA HIS A 361 -18.04 11.00 -20.28
C HIS A 361 -19.56 10.82 -20.40
N GLY A 362 -20.31 11.83 -19.94
CA GLY A 362 -21.76 11.79 -19.82
C GLY A 362 -22.26 10.84 -18.73
N VAL A 363 -21.48 10.67 -17.66
CA VAL A 363 -21.78 9.78 -16.52
C VAL A 363 -23.06 10.19 -15.78
N CYS A 364 -23.33 11.50 -15.71
CA CYS A 364 -24.56 12.12 -15.23
C CYS A 364 -24.62 13.55 -15.82
N LYS A 365 -25.76 13.99 -16.35
CA LYS A 365 -25.90 15.28 -17.06
C LYS A 365 -27.13 16.09 -16.60
N GLY A 366 -28.22 15.42 -16.25
CA GLY A 366 -29.49 16.03 -15.92
C GLY A 366 -29.54 16.70 -14.53
N PRO A 367 -30.53 17.60 -14.31
CA PRO A 367 -30.91 18.07 -12.96
C PRO A 367 -31.82 17.06 -12.23
N GLN A 368 -32.27 16.02 -12.93
CA GLN A 368 -32.94 14.83 -12.37
C GLN A 368 -31.92 13.67 -12.42
N PRO A 369 -32.04 12.65 -11.54
CA PRO A 369 -31.17 11.48 -11.58
C PRO A 369 -31.19 10.79 -12.96
N ASP A 370 -30.06 10.84 -13.66
CA ASP A 370 -29.78 10.13 -14.92
C ASP A 370 -28.44 9.38 -14.82
N GLY A 371 -28.14 8.51 -15.79
CA GLY A 371 -26.87 7.78 -15.82
C GLY A 371 -26.57 7.02 -14.53
N VAL A 372 -25.42 7.30 -13.92
CA VAL A 372 -24.98 6.67 -12.66
C VAL A 372 -25.89 6.99 -11.48
N ALA A 373 -26.61 8.12 -11.48
CA ALA A 373 -27.46 8.54 -10.37
C ALA A 373 -28.67 7.59 -10.17
N LEU A 374 -28.99 6.74 -11.15
CA LEU A 374 -29.97 5.66 -11.00
C LEU A 374 -29.46 4.46 -10.18
N CYS A 375 -28.17 4.41 -9.82
CA CYS A 375 -27.58 3.33 -9.00
C CYS A 375 -27.88 3.54 -7.51
N ALA A 376 -29.14 3.44 -7.10
CA ALA A 376 -29.59 3.77 -5.73
C ALA A 376 -28.93 2.92 -4.60
N ASN A 377 -28.38 1.75 -4.93
CA ASN A 377 -27.65 0.88 -4.00
C ASN A 377 -26.17 1.24 -3.82
N LEU A 378 -25.65 2.22 -4.57
CA LEU A 378 -24.21 2.50 -4.63
C LEU A 378 -23.67 3.09 -3.32
N GLU A 379 -22.68 2.41 -2.75
CA GLU A 379 -21.98 2.77 -1.51
C GLU A 379 -20.59 3.40 -1.78
N ALA A 380 -19.99 3.14 -2.95
CA ALA A 380 -18.72 3.74 -3.38
C ALA A 380 -18.75 4.18 -4.85
N LEU A 381 -18.31 5.43 -5.10
CA LEU A 381 -18.22 6.02 -6.44
C LEU A 381 -16.89 6.72 -6.64
N PHE A 382 -16.16 6.34 -7.68
CA PHE A 382 -14.94 6.99 -8.14
C PHE A 382 -15.14 7.47 -9.58
N ILE A 383 -14.87 8.75 -9.84
CA ILE A 383 -14.92 9.33 -11.19
C ILE A 383 -13.60 10.07 -11.44
N LYS A 384 -12.89 9.65 -12.49
CA LYS A 384 -11.60 10.21 -12.92
C LYS A 384 -11.68 10.76 -14.34
N ASN A 385 -11.25 12.00 -14.49
CA ASN A 385 -11.18 12.74 -15.76
C ASN A 385 -12.51 12.79 -16.55
N CYS A 386 -13.66 12.82 -15.86
CA CYS A 386 -14.94 13.09 -16.54
C CYS A 386 -14.96 14.56 -16.98
N ALA A 387 -14.99 14.81 -18.30
CA ALA A 387 -14.87 16.14 -18.87
C ALA A 387 -16.13 17.01 -18.66
N ASP A 388 -17.31 16.38 -18.61
CA ASP A 388 -18.63 17.00 -18.59
C ASP A 388 -19.41 16.85 -17.28
N LEU A 389 -18.80 16.29 -16.22
CA LEU A 389 -19.42 16.24 -14.89
C LEU A 389 -19.36 17.61 -14.21
N SER A 390 -20.52 18.26 -14.15
CA SER A 390 -20.75 19.57 -13.52
C SER A 390 -21.35 19.45 -12.11
N ASP A 391 -21.46 20.58 -11.42
CA ASP A 391 -22.18 20.72 -10.15
C ASP A 391 -23.62 20.18 -10.19
N THR A 392 -24.33 20.30 -11.33
CA THR A 392 -25.71 19.78 -11.46
C THR A 392 -25.74 18.26 -11.54
N GLY A 393 -24.79 17.64 -12.26
CA GLY A 393 -24.64 16.19 -12.29
C GLY A 393 -24.23 15.63 -10.93
N LEU A 394 -23.28 16.27 -10.24
CA LEU A 394 -22.87 15.86 -8.89
C LEU A 394 -24.03 16.00 -7.87
N ALA A 395 -24.88 17.03 -8.01
CA ALA A 395 -26.10 17.18 -7.22
C ALA A 395 -27.13 16.08 -7.50
N ALA A 396 -27.36 15.70 -8.76
CA ALA A 396 -28.25 14.61 -9.13
C ALA A 396 -27.75 13.25 -8.60
N ILE A 397 -26.44 12.99 -8.67
CA ILE A 397 -25.78 11.82 -8.04
C ILE A 397 -26.04 11.80 -6.53
N ALA A 398 -25.87 12.93 -5.84
CA ALA A 398 -26.10 13.02 -4.39
C ALA A 398 -27.57 12.83 -3.98
N VAL A 399 -28.52 13.07 -4.90
CA VAL A 399 -29.95 12.82 -4.69
C VAL A 399 -30.30 11.34 -4.93
N GLY A 400 -29.76 10.73 -5.98
CA GLY A 400 -30.05 9.34 -6.36
C GLY A 400 -29.29 8.29 -5.56
N CYS A 401 -27.96 8.39 -5.48
CA CYS A 401 -27.07 7.48 -4.76
C CYS A 401 -27.07 7.77 -3.24
N SER A 402 -28.25 7.77 -2.63
CA SER A 402 -28.47 8.16 -1.23
C SER A 402 -27.79 7.27 -0.15
N ARG A 403 -27.15 6.17 -0.57
CA ARG A 403 -26.34 5.27 0.28
C ARG A 403 -24.84 5.57 0.24
N LEU A 404 -24.40 6.52 -0.59
CA LEU A 404 -22.97 6.71 -0.89
C LEU A 404 -22.15 7.01 0.36
N GLY A 405 -21.22 6.10 0.69
CA GLY A 405 -20.29 6.21 1.81
C GLY A 405 -18.86 6.53 1.41
N LYS A 406 -18.48 6.30 0.14
CA LYS A 406 -17.20 6.70 -0.43
C LYS A 406 -17.39 7.51 -1.72
N LEU A 407 -16.76 8.67 -1.80
CA LEU A 407 -16.75 9.51 -3.01
C LEU A 407 -15.31 9.91 -3.37
N GLU A 408 -14.87 9.57 -4.58
CA GLU A 408 -13.59 10.01 -5.13
C GLU A 408 -13.78 10.75 -6.46
N LEU A 409 -13.27 11.98 -6.52
CA LEU A 409 -13.34 12.87 -7.67
C LEU A 409 -11.91 13.26 -8.08
N GLN A 410 -11.45 12.71 -9.20
CA GLN A 410 -10.14 12.99 -9.77
C GLN A 410 -10.27 13.75 -11.09
N GLY A 411 -9.60 14.89 -11.24
CA GLY A 411 -9.47 15.59 -12.53
C GLY A 411 -10.78 16.12 -13.15
N CYS A 412 -11.88 16.15 -12.41
CA CYS A 412 -13.18 16.61 -12.88
C CYS A 412 -13.23 18.15 -12.90
N LYS A 413 -13.15 18.75 -14.10
CA LYS A 413 -12.80 20.18 -14.25
C LYS A 413 -13.97 21.17 -14.05
N GLN A 414 -15.22 20.70 -14.05
CA GLN A 414 -16.42 21.55 -13.94
C GLN A 414 -17.09 21.52 -12.56
N ILE A 415 -16.49 20.84 -11.57
CA ILE A 415 -16.99 20.77 -10.19
C ILE A 415 -16.41 21.93 -9.37
N THR A 416 -17.27 22.67 -8.66
CA THR A 416 -16.91 23.81 -7.83
C THR A 416 -17.18 23.55 -6.34
N GLU A 417 -16.79 24.51 -5.48
CA GLU A 417 -17.12 24.52 -4.06
C GLU A 417 -18.64 24.36 -3.81
N MET A 418 -19.49 24.90 -4.69
CA MET A 418 -20.96 24.83 -4.54
C MET A 418 -21.50 23.42 -4.78
N GLY A 419 -21.12 22.76 -5.87
CA GLY A 419 -21.57 21.40 -6.16
C GLY A 419 -21.07 20.38 -5.15
N LEU A 420 -19.80 20.50 -4.72
CA LEU A 420 -19.25 19.62 -3.69
C LEU A 420 -19.93 19.86 -2.33
N SER A 421 -20.18 21.12 -1.94
CA SER A 421 -20.90 21.46 -0.69
C SER A 421 -22.37 20.98 -0.69
N PHE A 422 -23.05 21.04 -1.83
CA PHE A 422 -24.38 20.44 -1.98
C PHE A 422 -24.32 18.91 -1.84
N CYS A 423 -23.34 18.26 -2.48
CA CYS A 423 -23.15 16.82 -2.41
C CYS A 423 -22.89 16.33 -0.97
N THR A 424 -21.96 16.96 -0.26
CA THR A 424 -21.56 16.60 1.11
C THR A 424 -22.66 16.89 2.12
N SER A 425 -23.38 18.01 2.00
CA SER A 425 -24.53 18.31 2.87
C SER A 425 -25.68 17.32 2.68
N ARG A 426 -25.94 16.89 1.44
CA ARG A 426 -26.98 15.89 1.13
C ARG A 426 -26.64 14.50 1.65
N LEU A 427 -25.38 14.09 1.57
CA LEU A 427 -24.87 12.79 2.00
C LEU A 427 -24.19 12.81 3.39
N SER A 428 -24.47 13.85 4.19
CA SER A 428 -23.86 14.14 5.50
C SER A 428 -24.00 13.06 6.57
N LYS A 429 -24.84 12.05 6.34
CA LYS A 429 -25.05 10.90 7.24
C LYS A 429 -24.42 9.60 6.74
N THR A 430 -23.98 9.54 5.49
CA THR A 430 -23.46 8.32 4.85
C THR A 430 -21.98 8.43 4.49
N LEU A 431 -21.50 9.60 4.04
CA LEU A 431 -20.10 9.79 3.64
C LEU A 431 -19.13 9.58 4.81
N VAL A 432 -18.22 8.61 4.62
CA VAL A 432 -17.18 8.17 5.54
C VAL A 432 -15.78 8.30 4.92
N GLU A 433 -15.65 8.17 3.60
CA GLU A 433 -14.42 8.42 2.85
C GLU A 433 -14.67 9.42 1.71
N VAL A 434 -13.92 10.53 1.67
CA VAL A 434 -13.97 11.48 0.55
C VAL A 434 -12.56 11.77 0.05
N ARG A 435 -12.41 11.83 -1.27
CA ARG A 435 -11.13 12.01 -1.95
C ARG A 435 -11.29 13.01 -3.11
N VAL A 436 -10.51 14.07 -3.13
CA VAL A 436 -10.58 15.13 -4.15
C VAL A 436 -9.17 15.47 -4.63
N SER A 437 -8.90 15.22 -5.91
CA SER A 437 -7.56 15.38 -6.51
C SER A 437 -7.66 15.98 -7.91
N CYS A 438 -6.73 16.85 -8.30
CA CYS A 438 -6.61 17.45 -9.63
C CYS A 438 -7.83 18.25 -10.15
N CYS A 439 -8.83 18.55 -9.31
CA CYS A 439 -10.02 19.32 -9.70
C CYS A 439 -9.68 20.82 -9.78
N LYS A 440 -9.49 21.37 -10.99
CA LYS A 440 -8.95 22.73 -11.25
C LYS A 440 -9.71 23.88 -10.57
N CYS A 441 -10.99 23.69 -10.25
CA CYS A 441 -11.86 24.68 -9.60
C CYS A 441 -12.01 24.48 -8.07
N LEU A 442 -11.17 23.62 -7.48
CA LEU A 442 -11.15 23.31 -6.04
C LEU A 442 -9.71 23.39 -5.51
N ASP A 443 -9.34 24.54 -4.94
CA ASP A 443 -8.13 24.64 -4.10
C ASP A 443 -8.35 23.95 -2.73
N THR A 444 -7.30 23.84 -1.91
CA THR A 444 -7.40 23.13 -0.62
C THR A 444 -8.37 23.80 0.35
N ALA A 445 -8.48 25.13 0.35
CA ALA A 445 -9.37 25.87 1.24
C ALA A 445 -10.83 25.78 0.77
N ALA A 446 -11.08 25.87 -0.54
CA ALA A 446 -12.40 25.63 -1.14
C ALA A 446 -12.87 24.19 -0.90
N THR A 447 -11.98 23.22 -1.05
CA THR A 447 -12.24 21.80 -0.76
C THR A 447 -12.62 21.61 0.71
N LEU A 448 -11.84 22.15 1.66
CA LEU A 448 -12.13 22.00 3.09
C LEU A 448 -13.41 22.72 3.53
N ARG A 449 -13.77 23.87 2.93
CA ARG A 449 -15.08 24.52 3.15
C ARG A 449 -16.24 23.67 2.62
N ALA A 450 -16.12 23.13 1.40
CA ALA A 450 -17.13 22.25 0.83
C ALA A 450 -17.32 20.93 1.63
N LEU A 451 -16.37 20.56 2.49
CA LEU A 451 -16.41 19.37 3.34
C LEU A 451 -16.82 19.67 4.80
N GLU A 452 -17.08 20.94 5.18
CA GLU A 452 -17.62 21.28 6.52
C GLU A 452 -18.88 20.45 6.88
N PRO A 453 -19.83 20.16 5.96
CA PRO A 453 -21.02 19.37 6.29
C PRO A 453 -20.78 17.90 6.69
N ILE A 454 -19.59 17.34 6.46
CA ILE A 454 -19.24 15.94 6.79
C ILE A 454 -18.17 15.81 7.89
N CYS A 455 -17.71 16.91 8.51
CA CYS A 455 -16.64 16.85 9.53
C CYS A 455 -16.99 15.98 10.76
N GLU A 456 -18.28 15.72 11.00
CA GLU A 456 -18.80 14.83 12.03
C GLU A 456 -18.84 13.34 11.61
N SER A 457 -18.96 13.03 10.31
CA SER A 457 -19.14 11.64 9.80
C SER A 457 -17.87 11.05 9.19
N VAL A 458 -17.05 11.88 8.55
CA VAL A 458 -15.89 11.45 7.76
C VAL A 458 -14.81 10.81 8.63
N ARG A 459 -14.27 9.67 8.16
CA ARG A 459 -13.17 8.94 8.81
C ARG A 459 -11.91 8.91 7.96
N LYS A 460 -12.04 9.10 6.65
CA LYS A 460 -10.94 9.14 5.68
C LYS A 460 -11.09 10.34 4.76
N LEU A 461 -10.02 11.12 4.62
CA LEU A 461 -9.98 12.27 3.71
C LEU A 461 -8.74 12.19 2.81
N HIS A 462 -8.89 12.46 1.52
CA HIS A 462 -7.78 12.80 0.64
C HIS A 462 -8.01 14.17 -0.02
N ILE A 463 -6.99 15.02 0.03
CA ILE A 463 -6.95 16.32 -0.63
C ILE A 463 -5.58 16.56 -1.29
N ASP A 464 -5.58 17.30 -2.40
CA ASP A 464 -4.37 17.95 -2.93
C ASP A 464 -4.04 19.21 -2.11
N CYS A 465 -2.76 19.42 -1.82
CA CYS A 465 -2.23 20.65 -1.22
C CYS A 465 -1.87 21.67 -2.32
N ILE A 466 -2.77 22.62 -2.56
CA ILE A 466 -2.68 23.69 -3.54
C ILE A 466 -2.99 25.00 -2.80
N TRP A 467 -1.94 25.78 -2.53
CA TRP A 467 -2.03 26.99 -1.71
C TRP A 467 -2.20 28.26 -2.55
N ASP A 468 -3.01 29.22 -2.07
CA ASP A 468 -2.88 30.60 -2.55
C ASP A 468 -1.63 31.25 -1.94
N LYS A 469 -0.92 32.00 -2.77
CA LYS A 469 0.34 32.67 -2.41
C LYS A 469 0.13 33.74 -1.34
N SER A 470 -1.03 34.40 -1.32
CA SER A 470 -1.35 35.38 -0.29
C SER A 470 -1.34 34.79 1.12
N ILE A 471 -1.62 33.49 1.26
CA ILE A 471 -1.65 32.75 2.53
C ILE A 471 -0.23 32.32 2.92
N LEU A 472 0.54 31.81 1.95
CA LEU A 472 1.93 31.39 2.15
C LEU A 472 2.81 32.58 2.59
N ASP A 473 2.64 33.75 1.96
CA ASP A 473 3.32 34.99 2.35
C ASP A 473 2.96 35.44 3.77
N GLN A 474 1.72 35.19 4.24
CA GLN A 474 1.29 35.49 5.61
C GLN A 474 1.90 34.54 6.66
N GLU A 475 2.02 33.23 6.39
CA GLU A 475 2.70 32.31 7.31
C GLU A 475 4.22 32.56 7.36
N ILE A 476 4.84 32.94 6.25
CA ILE A 476 6.26 33.33 6.20
C ILE A 476 6.48 34.62 7.02
N ALA A 477 5.57 35.59 6.93
CA ALA A 477 5.60 36.79 7.78
C ALA A 477 5.42 36.46 9.28
N ALA A 478 4.46 35.59 9.63
CA ALA A 478 4.24 35.16 11.01
C ALA A 478 5.44 34.40 11.59
N SER A 479 6.05 33.52 10.81
CA SER A 479 7.19 32.69 11.22
C SER A 479 8.48 33.49 11.39
N SER A 480 8.73 34.46 10.50
CA SER A 480 9.92 35.33 10.59
C SER A 480 9.87 36.28 11.79
N HIS A 481 8.68 36.66 12.28
CA HIS A 481 8.53 37.45 13.50
C HIS A 481 8.89 36.71 14.80
N MET A 482 8.99 35.37 14.80
CA MET A 482 9.37 34.58 15.98
C MET A 482 10.88 34.44 16.19
N LEU A 483 11.72 34.95 15.26
CA LEU A 483 13.19 34.79 15.30
C LEU A 483 13.95 36.07 15.70
N ASN A 484 13.49 36.75 16.77
CA ASN A 484 14.32 37.75 17.45
C ASN A 484 15.17 37.08 18.55
N PRO A 485 16.51 37.17 18.51
CA PRO A 485 17.37 36.46 19.46
C PRO A 485 17.37 37.14 20.84
N VAL A 486 16.81 36.45 21.85
CA VAL A 486 17.04 36.79 23.26
C VAL A 486 18.52 36.56 23.57
N GLY A 487 19.23 37.62 23.95
CA GLY A 487 20.68 37.58 24.17
C GLY A 487 21.10 36.65 25.31
N SER A 488 22.28 36.05 25.16
CA SER A 488 22.99 35.33 26.23
C SER A 488 24.48 35.69 26.17
N PRO A 489 25.20 35.75 27.30
CA PRO A 489 26.43 36.51 27.42
C PRO A 489 27.64 35.83 26.74
N ALA A 490 28.48 36.65 26.09
CA ALA A 490 29.70 36.19 25.45
C ALA A 490 30.80 35.89 26.49
N ILE A 491 31.20 34.62 26.60
CA ILE A 491 32.46 34.23 27.24
C ILE A 491 33.59 34.42 26.22
N SER A 492 34.61 35.19 26.58
CA SER A 492 35.70 35.56 25.67
C SER A 492 36.80 34.50 25.64
N THR A 493 37.08 33.98 24.44
CA THR A 493 38.40 33.43 24.10
C THR A 493 39.30 34.55 23.58
N ARG A 494 40.43 34.77 24.27
CA ARG A 494 41.60 35.49 23.74
C ARG A 494 42.47 34.53 22.88
N GLU A 495 43.49 34.89 22.11
CA GLU A 495 44.12 36.16 21.69
C GLU A 495 44.19 36.18 20.13
N MET A 496 44.85 37.05 19.34
CA MET A 496 45.78 38.17 19.58
C MET A 496 45.82 39.09 18.33
N THR A 497 46.17 40.39 18.47
CA THR A 497 46.70 41.32 17.42
C THR A 497 45.84 41.64 16.16
N SER A 498 45.85 42.85 15.56
CA SER A 498 46.39 44.18 15.94
C SER A 498 45.92 45.33 15.00
N TYR A 499 46.12 46.59 15.46
CA TYR A 499 46.15 47.88 14.70
C TYR A 499 44.89 48.51 14.04
N GLY A 500 44.85 49.86 14.05
CA GLY A 500 43.99 50.74 13.21
C GLY A 500 42.67 51.25 13.82
N MET A 501 42.66 52.15 14.82
CA MET A 501 42.66 53.63 14.71
C MET A 501 41.68 54.30 13.70
N GLY A 502 40.85 55.24 14.18
CA GLY A 502 40.00 56.16 13.39
C GLY A 502 38.51 56.15 13.80
N LYS A 503 38.05 56.74 14.91
CA LYS A 503 37.85 58.19 15.19
C LYS A 503 37.09 58.99 14.11
N ASN A 504 35.78 59.21 14.33
CA ASN A 504 35.09 60.53 14.45
C ASN A 504 33.55 60.31 14.50
N GLN A 505 32.80 60.88 15.47
CA GLN A 505 32.19 62.23 15.53
C GLN A 505 31.08 62.46 14.46
N LEU A 506 29.95 63.15 14.72
CA LEU A 506 29.47 63.96 15.86
C LEU A 506 27.91 64.18 15.76
N VAL A 507 27.31 64.94 16.71
CA VAL A 507 25.92 65.51 16.70
C VAL A 507 24.79 64.44 16.88
N SER A 508 23.97 64.32 17.94
CA SER A 508 23.13 65.23 18.78
C SER A 508 21.86 65.75 18.06
N ALA A 509 20.71 66.04 18.70
CA ALA A 509 20.23 65.86 20.08
C ALA A 509 18.76 65.33 20.03
N GLY A 510 18.17 64.80 21.10
CA GLY A 510 17.30 65.57 22.03
C GLY A 510 15.81 65.46 21.63
N ASP A 511 14.81 65.45 22.53
CA ASP A 511 14.86 65.51 23.99
C ASP A 511 13.49 65.11 24.61
N CYS A 512 13.47 64.63 25.87
CA CYS A 512 12.30 64.58 26.79
C CYS A 512 11.02 63.78 26.35
N SER A 513 9.97 63.49 27.14
CA SER A 513 9.69 63.35 28.61
C SER A 513 8.22 62.88 28.79
N ALA A 514 7.71 62.25 29.86
CA ALA A 514 8.23 61.47 31.00
C ALA A 514 7.02 60.91 31.84
N ASN A 515 7.27 60.00 32.79
CA ASN A 515 6.32 59.45 33.81
C ASN A 515 5.22 58.48 33.28
N GLY A 516 4.67 57.52 34.05
CA GLY A 516 5.04 56.99 35.38
C GLY A 516 3.86 56.42 36.21
N TRP A 517 4.12 55.38 37.05
CA TRP A 517 3.26 54.87 38.17
C TRP A 517 1.94 54.14 37.71
N ASP A 518 1.25 53.23 38.45
CA ASP A 518 1.52 52.49 39.71
C ASP A 518 0.65 51.20 39.91
N GLN A 519 1.12 50.25 40.75
CA GLN A 519 0.40 49.30 41.66
C GLN A 519 -0.77 48.33 41.24
N ASN A 520 -1.20 47.47 42.19
CA ASN A 520 -1.96 46.18 42.05
C ASN A 520 -2.72 45.82 43.38
N PRO A 521 -3.98 45.27 43.42
CA PRO A 521 -4.26 44.06 44.25
C PRO A 521 -5.53 43.15 44.00
N LYS A 522 -5.37 41.83 44.24
CA LYS A 522 -6.17 40.81 45.04
C LYS A 522 -7.72 40.53 44.97
N CYS A 523 -8.05 39.25 44.68
CA CYS A 523 -8.86 38.20 45.40
C CYS A 523 -10.28 38.38 46.07
N ALA A 524 -11.21 37.39 45.89
CA ALA A 524 -12.39 37.03 46.78
C ALA A 524 -13.04 35.61 46.46
N TRP A 525 -14.12 35.15 47.16
CA TRP A 525 -14.67 33.75 47.22
C TRP A 525 -16.24 33.56 47.15
N GLY A 526 -16.72 32.37 46.67
CA GLY A 526 -17.90 31.57 47.14
C GLY A 526 -19.36 32.03 46.85
N PRO A 527 -20.45 31.24 47.13
CA PRO A 527 -20.61 29.84 47.64
C PRO A 527 -21.63 28.93 46.82
N SER A 528 -22.31 27.93 47.45
CA SER A 528 -22.93 26.71 46.81
C SER A 528 -24.42 26.41 47.15
N LEU A 529 -25.10 25.49 46.41
CA LEU A 529 -26.24 24.61 46.87
C LEU A 529 -26.60 23.43 45.89
N GLN A 530 -27.69 22.65 46.14
CA GLN A 530 -27.68 21.16 46.03
C GLN A 530 -29.04 20.44 45.65
N LEU A 531 -28.98 19.12 45.30
CA LEU A 531 -30.03 18.03 45.27
C LEU A 531 -30.45 17.42 43.89
N ALA A 532 -31.10 16.22 43.88
CA ALA A 532 -31.07 15.22 42.78
C ALA A 532 -32.42 14.48 42.42
N PRO A 533 -32.49 13.17 42.06
CA PRO A 533 -32.75 12.64 40.68
C PRO A 533 -34.07 11.81 40.52
N PRO A 534 -34.40 11.20 39.33
CA PRO A 534 -34.02 9.78 39.08
C PRO A 534 -33.85 9.26 37.61
N GLN A 535 -32.96 8.25 37.45
CA GLN A 535 -33.00 7.00 36.63
C GLN A 535 -33.29 6.90 35.09
N PHE A 536 -32.30 6.25 34.43
CA PHE A 536 -32.34 5.20 33.38
C PHE A 536 -32.42 5.49 31.85
N CYS A 537 -31.92 4.48 31.12
CA CYS A 537 -31.51 4.41 29.69
C CYS A 537 -31.96 3.00 29.13
N PRO A 538 -31.75 2.58 27.84
CA PRO A 538 -30.47 2.62 27.11
C PRO A 538 -30.53 2.85 25.57
N ASP A 539 -29.35 3.06 24.96
CA ASP A 539 -28.93 2.34 23.74
C ASP A 539 -27.39 2.34 23.62
N LEU A 540 -26.77 1.35 22.94
CA LEU A 540 -25.30 1.16 22.95
C LEU A 540 -24.60 1.43 21.61
N ASN A 541 -23.44 2.12 21.65
CA ASN A 541 -22.17 1.68 21.01
C ASN A 541 -21.00 2.64 21.33
N CYS A 542 -19.95 2.11 21.98
CA CYS A 542 -18.71 2.77 22.45
C CYS A 542 -17.66 1.66 22.73
N ALA A 543 -16.38 1.89 23.00
CA ALA A 543 -15.37 2.91 22.68
C ALA A 543 -14.02 2.40 23.27
N ASN A 544 -12.87 2.98 22.94
CA ASN A 544 -11.61 2.66 23.64
C ASN A 544 -11.41 3.60 24.85
N LEU A 545 -11.08 3.06 26.04
CA LEU A 545 -9.87 3.42 26.83
C LEU A 545 -9.80 2.77 28.23
N ASP A 546 -8.56 2.76 28.74
CA ASP A 546 -7.91 2.09 29.88
C ASP A 546 -8.53 2.00 31.30
N PHE A 547 -8.09 0.93 32.00
CA PHE A 547 -7.90 0.67 33.45
C PHE A 547 -8.90 1.21 34.53
N GLY A 548 -9.55 0.29 35.26
CA GLY A 548 -9.84 0.49 36.70
C GLY A 548 -11.05 -0.24 37.34
N SER A 549 -10.82 -1.41 37.96
CA SER A 549 -11.70 -2.09 38.97
C SER A 549 -13.15 -2.52 38.58
N SER A 550 -13.69 -3.49 39.33
CA SER A 550 -14.94 -4.26 39.14
C SER A 550 -15.78 -4.23 40.46
N PRO A 551 -16.81 -5.09 40.73
CA PRO A 551 -17.60 -6.06 39.92
C PRO A 551 -19.16 -6.01 40.15
N SER A 552 -19.89 -7.05 39.69
CA SER A 552 -21.24 -7.53 40.12
C SER A 552 -22.51 -6.76 39.65
N ASP A 553 -23.74 -7.29 39.47
CA ASP A 553 -24.36 -8.66 39.42
C ASP A 553 -25.87 -8.52 38.97
N VAL A 554 -26.73 -9.51 38.64
CA VAL A 554 -26.69 -10.87 38.00
C VAL A 554 -28.16 -11.40 37.76
N GLN A 555 -28.35 -12.54 37.08
CA GLN A 555 -29.63 -13.26 36.72
C GLN A 555 -30.40 -12.73 35.49
N MET A 556 -30.98 -13.51 34.54
CA MET A 556 -31.65 -14.85 34.46
C MET A 556 -33.17 -14.88 34.73
N THR A 557 -33.96 -15.28 33.73
CA THR A 557 -34.90 -16.44 33.78
C THR A 557 -35.50 -16.78 32.39
N ASN A 558 -36.03 -18.01 32.26
CA ASN A 558 -36.73 -18.52 31.06
C ASN A 558 -38.23 -18.11 31.04
N TRP A 559 -38.93 -18.38 29.93
CA TRP A 559 -40.11 -19.27 29.89
C TRP A 559 -40.43 -19.68 28.42
N SER A 560 -41.46 -20.50 28.19
CA SER A 560 -41.62 -21.30 26.96
C SER A 560 -43.00 -21.20 26.29
N LEU A 561 -43.11 -21.87 25.13
CA LEU A 561 -44.31 -22.44 24.48
C LEU A 561 -45.15 -21.59 23.48
N ASP A 562 -45.13 -22.09 22.24
CA ASP A 562 -46.29 -22.60 21.46
C ASP A 562 -47.22 -21.75 20.55
N LEU A 563 -47.38 -22.33 19.34
CA LEU A 563 -48.60 -22.51 18.51
C LEU A 563 -49.17 -21.39 17.58
N ASN A 564 -49.06 -21.69 16.28
CA ASN A 564 -50.15 -21.83 15.28
C ASN A 564 -50.66 -20.68 14.36
N LEU A 565 -50.63 -21.02 13.05
CA LEU A 565 -51.71 -20.92 12.04
C LEU A 565 -52.33 -19.56 11.63
N SER A 566 -51.99 -19.10 10.42
CA SER A 566 -52.90 -18.99 9.24
C SER A 566 -52.13 -18.36 8.05
N ALA A 567 -52.25 -18.71 6.75
CA ALA A 567 -53.22 -19.42 5.90
C ALA A 567 -54.22 -18.52 5.14
N SER A 568 -54.54 -18.93 3.88
CA SER A 568 -55.48 -18.33 2.90
C SER A 568 -54.98 -17.09 2.09
N SER A 569 -55.33 -16.88 0.81
CA SER A 569 -55.87 -17.80 -0.24
C SER A 569 -55.99 -17.15 -1.64
N CYS A 570 -55.82 -17.96 -2.71
CA CYS A 570 -56.38 -17.79 -4.07
C CYS A 570 -55.87 -16.59 -4.93
N SER A 571 -56.02 -16.56 -6.27
CA SER A 571 -56.80 -17.41 -7.20
C SER A 571 -56.14 -17.65 -8.58
N GLU A 572 -56.32 -18.83 -9.15
CA GLU A 572 -56.22 -19.14 -10.60
C GLU A 572 -57.60 -18.85 -11.30
N PRO A 573 -57.94 -19.32 -12.54
CA PRO A 573 -57.16 -19.90 -13.65
C PRO A 573 -57.52 -19.30 -15.05
N LEU A 574 -56.97 -19.87 -16.15
CA LEU A 574 -57.71 -20.45 -17.31
C LEU A 574 -56.85 -20.63 -18.59
N GLU A 575 -56.93 -21.83 -19.20
CA GLU A 575 -57.04 -22.17 -20.66
C GLU A 575 -56.09 -21.57 -21.74
N SER A 576 -55.75 -22.24 -22.86
CA SER A 576 -55.89 -23.66 -23.29
C SER A 576 -55.13 -23.98 -24.62
N SER A 577 -55.01 -25.29 -24.93
CA SER A 577 -54.99 -25.95 -26.28
C SER A 577 -54.01 -25.59 -27.42
N GLU A 578 -53.23 -26.62 -27.82
CA GLU A 578 -52.98 -27.11 -29.21
C GLU A 578 -52.36 -26.14 -30.28
N GLU A 579 -51.79 -26.52 -31.43
CA GLU A 579 -51.86 -27.73 -32.28
C GLU A 579 -50.50 -28.25 -32.85
N ARG A 580 -50.57 -29.34 -33.61
CA ARG A 580 -49.51 -30.14 -34.27
C ARG A 580 -49.18 -29.58 -35.68
N GLY A 581 -48.05 -29.92 -36.31
CA GLY A 581 -47.92 -29.65 -37.77
C GLY A 581 -46.59 -29.88 -38.51
N CYS A 582 -46.35 -31.12 -38.95
CA CYS A 582 -45.62 -31.57 -40.15
C CYS A 582 -44.61 -30.66 -40.93
N LEU A 583 -43.36 -31.17 -41.00
CA LEU A 583 -42.46 -31.22 -42.19
C LEU A 583 -43.21 -31.41 -43.55
N PRO A 584 -42.68 -30.99 -44.74
CA PRO A 584 -41.52 -31.70 -45.35
C PRO A 584 -40.66 -31.05 -46.47
N ARG A 585 -39.44 -31.60 -46.67
CA ARG A 585 -38.77 -31.90 -47.99
C ARG A 585 -38.38 -30.72 -48.93
N GLU A 586 -37.52 -30.81 -49.96
CA GLU A 586 -36.69 -31.86 -50.62
C GLU A 586 -35.56 -31.15 -51.47
N LYS A 587 -34.53 -31.73 -52.13
CA LYS A 587 -33.95 -33.08 -52.37
C LYS A 587 -32.50 -32.96 -52.93
N PHE A 588 -31.81 -34.10 -53.12
CA PHE A 588 -30.62 -34.33 -53.99
C PHE A 588 -29.26 -33.74 -53.54
N PHE A 589 -28.09 -34.30 -53.95
CA PHE A 589 -27.79 -35.39 -54.90
C PHE A 589 -27.00 -36.58 -54.27
N LYS A 590 -26.68 -37.60 -55.09
CA LYS A 590 -25.97 -38.88 -54.74
C LYS A 590 -24.71 -39.07 -55.61
N GLY A 591 -23.78 -39.92 -55.16
CA GLY A 591 -22.70 -40.53 -55.97
C GLY A 591 -21.27 -40.12 -55.56
N HIS A 592 -20.21 -40.92 -55.76
CA HIS A 592 -20.10 -42.30 -56.28
C HIS A 592 -18.85 -43.02 -55.71
N GLU A 593 -18.76 -44.32 -56.01
CA GLU A 593 -17.60 -45.24 -56.22
C GLU A 593 -16.23 -44.60 -56.61
N GLU A 594 -15.04 -45.24 -56.57
CA GLU A 594 -14.54 -46.63 -56.36
C GLU A 594 -13.03 -46.55 -55.92
N ALA A 595 -12.47 -47.34 -54.99
CA ALA A 595 -11.83 -48.68 -55.08
C ALA A 595 -10.37 -48.82 -55.61
N ASN A 596 -9.57 -49.63 -54.88
CA ASN A 596 -8.42 -50.48 -55.28
C ASN A 596 -6.97 -49.97 -55.55
N SER A 597 -6.01 -50.81 -55.10
CA SER A 597 -4.61 -51.01 -55.57
C SER A 597 -3.49 -50.05 -55.08
N LEU A 598 -2.19 -50.41 -54.96
CA LEU A 598 -1.51 -51.73 -54.94
C LEU A 598 -0.10 -51.68 -54.25
N VAL A 599 0.14 -52.56 -53.26
CA VAL A 599 1.37 -53.29 -52.80
C VAL A 599 2.80 -52.86 -53.21
N PHE A 600 3.75 -52.82 -52.24
CA PHE A 600 4.99 -53.63 -52.08
C PHE A 600 5.59 -53.36 -50.67
N ASP A 601 5.70 -54.32 -49.73
CA ASP A 601 6.81 -55.28 -49.46
C ASP A 601 8.06 -54.58 -48.82
N ARG A 602 8.69 -54.96 -47.67
CA ARG A 602 8.99 -56.29 -47.08
C ARG A 602 9.24 -56.35 -45.55
N TYR A 603 8.93 -57.53 -44.99
CA TYR A 603 9.64 -58.31 -43.92
C TYR A 603 9.57 -57.97 -42.41
N VAL A 604 9.77 -59.06 -41.66
CA VAL A 604 9.56 -59.42 -40.23
C VAL A 604 10.67 -60.49 -39.93
N PRO A 605 11.29 -60.70 -38.73
CA PRO A 605 10.67 -61.06 -37.43
C PRO A 605 11.44 -60.52 -36.18
N SER A 606 11.30 -60.94 -34.90
CA SER A 606 10.60 -62.06 -34.22
C SER A 606 10.45 -61.78 -32.70
N ASP A 607 9.44 -62.41 -32.06
CA ASP A 607 9.41 -63.03 -30.69
C ASP A 607 9.94 -62.35 -29.40
N SER A 608 9.70 -62.91 -28.19
CA SER A 608 8.44 -63.14 -27.43
C SER A 608 8.72 -63.76 -26.02
N VAL A 609 7.74 -63.72 -25.08
CA VAL A 609 7.59 -64.53 -23.83
C VAL A 609 8.47 -64.29 -22.55
N MET A 610 7.84 -63.64 -21.54
CA MET A 610 7.67 -63.94 -20.07
C MET A 610 8.78 -64.44 -19.08
N PHE A 611 8.45 -64.23 -17.77
CA PHE A 611 9.02 -64.69 -16.47
C PHE A 611 10.29 -63.94 -15.96
N ARG A 612 10.49 -63.54 -14.67
CA ARG A 612 9.94 -63.79 -13.30
C ARG A 612 10.82 -64.70 -12.41
N GLY A 613 11.56 -64.08 -11.47
CA GLY A 613 12.39 -64.65 -10.38
C GLY A 613 13.21 -63.51 -9.75
N MET A 614 13.46 -63.37 -8.43
CA MET A 614 14.08 -64.27 -7.43
C MET A 614 15.59 -64.54 -7.67
N ASP A 615 16.50 -64.50 -6.69
CA ASP A 615 16.51 -64.01 -5.28
C ASP A 615 17.97 -64.07 -4.71
N VAL A 616 18.22 -63.65 -3.45
CA VAL A 616 19.33 -64.03 -2.53
C VAL A 616 20.75 -63.42 -2.66
N ASN A 617 21.19 -62.77 -1.57
CA ASN A 617 22.55 -62.55 -0.97
C ASN A 617 23.87 -62.62 -1.80
N GLY A 618 24.75 -61.63 -1.54
CA GLY A 618 26.22 -61.71 -1.70
C GLY A 618 26.97 -61.01 -0.55
N LYS A 619 28.11 -61.55 -0.10
CA LYS A 619 28.88 -61.04 1.06
C LYS A 619 30.09 -60.17 0.64
N ALA A 620 30.55 -59.32 1.57
CA ALA A 620 31.80 -58.57 1.48
C ALA A 620 33.06 -59.44 1.74
N PRO A 621 34.26 -58.94 1.38
CA PRO A 621 35.53 -59.28 2.04
C PRO A 621 36.03 -58.14 2.96
N GLN A 622 36.91 -58.46 3.92
CA GLN A 622 37.61 -57.52 4.80
C GLN A 622 39.11 -57.53 4.54
N MET A 623 39.80 -56.41 4.82
CA MET A 623 41.17 -56.27 5.37
C MET A 623 41.28 -54.80 5.89
N GLU A 624 41.73 -54.50 7.12
CA GLU A 624 43.13 -54.51 7.63
C GLU A 624 44.06 -53.55 6.85
N ARG A 625 44.83 -52.60 7.44
CA ARG A 625 45.30 -52.31 8.83
C ARG A 625 45.67 -50.80 8.98
N GLN A 626 45.33 -50.14 10.11
CA GLN A 626 46.19 -49.65 11.24
C GLN A 626 46.88 -48.26 11.15
N PHE A 627 46.76 -47.49 12.27
CA PHE A 627 47.63 -46.44 12.89
C PHE A 627 48.29 -45.33 12.02
N TYR A 628 48.52 -44.08 12.47
CA TYR A 628 48.57 -43.44 13.82
C TYR A 628 47.54 -42.25 13.91
N SER A 629 47.02 -41.74 15.05
CA SER A 629 47.63 -41.05 16.24
C SER A 629 48.55 -39.85 15.90
N ASN A 630 48.61 -38.72 16.63
CA ASN A 630 48.07 -38.30 17.94
C ASN A 630 47.92 -36.73 17.94
N THR A 631 46.82 -36.14 18.43
CA THR A 631 46.63 -35.43 19.75
C THR A 631 47.34 -34.07 19.99
N ASP A 632 46.58 -33.13 20.59
CA ASP A 632 47.01 -32.01 21.49
C ASP A 632 47.71 -30.75 20.88
N THR A 633 47.64 -29.53 21.45
CA THR A 633 46.96 -29.01 22.67
C THR A 633 46.60 -27.50 22.60
N VAL A 634 45.85 -27.02 23.60
CA VAL A 634 45.51 -25.62 23.96
C VAL A 634 46.73 -24.75 24.36
N SER A 635 46.74 -23.44 24.01
CA SER A 635 47.14 -22.33 24.91
C SER A 635 46.86 -20.91 24.36
N ASP A 636 46.62 -19.95 25.26
CA ASP A 636 46.39 -18.53 25.01
C ASP A 636 47.66 -17.70 24.68
N LEU A 637 47.44 -16.40 24.39
CA LEU A 637 48.25 -15.16 24.66
C LEU A 637 48.17 -14.20 23.46
N SER A 638 47.37 -13.13 23.46
CA SER A 638 47.46 -11.85 24.21
C SER A 638 48.36 -10.77 23.60
N SER A 639 47.72 -9.66 23.18
CA SER A 639 48.20 -8.26 23.26
C SER A 639 49.61 -7.88 22.78
N MET A 640 49.70 -7.35 21.56
CA MET A 640 50.53 -6.22 21.12
C MET A 640 49.87 -5.66 19.82
N GLY A 641 50.03 -4.41 19.39
CA GLY A 641 50.77 -3.26 19.92
C GLY A 641 50.91 -2.22 18.80
N PHE A 642 50.79 -0.91 19.10
CA PHE A 642 50.85 0.19 18.12
C PHE A 642 52.12 0.18 17.24
N VAL A 643 52.01 0.69 16.01
CA VAL A 643 52.68 1.95 15.54
C VAL A 643 52.38 2.22 14.06
N ASP A 644 52.22 3.49 13.70
CA ASP A 644 52.03 3.98 12.33
C ASP A 644 53.26 3.82 11.43
N PHE A 645 53.07 3.79 10.10
CA PHE A 645 54.10 4.20 9.15
C PHE A 645 53.52 4.97 7.96
N LEU A 646 53.85 6.26 7.87
CA LEU A 646 53.71 7.03 6.64
C LEU A 646 54.90 6.72 5.72
N GLY A 647 54.62 6.41 4.44
CA GLY A 647 55.64 6.02 3.46
C GLY A 647 55.29 6.49 2.05
N ILE A 648 55.87 7.62 1.64
CA ILE A 648 55.70 8.22 0.31
C ILE A 648 56.48 7.40 -0.73
N ASN A 649 55.90 7.21 -1.92
CA ASN A 649 56.65 7.21 -3.19
C ASN A 649 55.75 7.41 -4.41
N ASP A 650 56.00 8.46 -5.17
CA ASP A 650 55.57 8.56 -6.57
C ASP A 650 56.31 7.54 -7.44
N LYS A 651 55.63 7.05 -8.50
CA LYS A 651 56.25 6.88 -9.82
C LYS A 651 55.22 6.62 -10.91
N HIS A 652 55.28 7.43 -11.97
CA HIS A 652 54.80 7.01 -13.28
C HIS A 652 55.63 5.82 -13.78
N GLN A 653 54.95 4.80 -14.32
CA GLN A 653 55.36 4.23 -15.61
C GLN A 653 54.17 3.55 -16.30
N GLU A 654 54.25 3.51 -17.64
CA GLU A 654 53.25 2.92 -18.54
C GLU A 654 53.33 1.38 -18.53
N TRP A 655 52.46 0.69 -19.27
CA TRP A 655 52.78 -0.53 -20.04
C TRP A 655 51.70 -0.79 -21.13
N PRO A 656 51.94 -1.68 -22.12
CA PRO A 656 51.57 -1.39 -23.53
C PRO A 656 50.25 -2.00 -24.06
N LYS A 657 49.94 -1.64 -25.31
CA LYS A 657 48.85 -2.18 -26.16
C LYS A 657 49.31 -3.35 -27.05
N PHE A 658 48.30 -4.00 -27.66
CA PHE A 658 48.32 -5.03 -28.73
C PHE A 658 48.60 -6.48 -28.27
N GLY A 659 47.86 -7.48 -28.77
CA GLY A 659 46.69 -7.40 -29.67
C GLY A 659 46.25 -8.77 -30.23
N ALA A 660 45.29 -8.75 -31.16
CA ALA A 660 44.79 -9.86 -31.99
C ALA A 660 44.03 -11.02 -31.27
N ASP A 661 43.13 -11.79 -31.88
CA ASP A 661 42.15 -11.55 -32.99
C ASP A 661 41.18 -12.76 -33.10
N ILE A 662 40.01 -12.59 -33.76
CA ILE A 662 39.35 -13.50 -34.75
C ILE A 662 39.33 -15.03 -34.44
N ASN A 663 38.21 -15.80 -34.49
CA ASN A 663 36.82 -15.61 -34.91
C ASN A 663 35.96 -16.81 -34.43
N TYR A 664 34.62 -16.71 -34.50
CA TYR A 664 33.83 -17.73 -35.23
C TYR A 664 32.50 -17.15 -35.75
N SER A 665 32.21 -17.38 -37.03
CA SER A 665 30.93 -17.10 -37.71
C SER A 665 29.84 -18.07 -37.19
N MET A 666 28.53 -17.96 -37.44
CA MET A 666 27.69 -17.54 -38.60
C MET A 666 26.21 -17.64 -38.09
N GLU A 667 25.12 -17.19 -38.70
CA GLU A 667 24.82 -16.46 -39.95
C GLU A 667 23.42 -15.82 -39.81
N VAL A 668 23.09 -14.76 -40.56
CA VAL A 668 21.71 -14.24 -40.67
C VAL A 668 21.35 -14.02 -42.14
N MET A 669 20.36 -14.76 -42.63
CA MET A 669 19.62 -14.41 -43.84
C MET A 669 18.42 -13.51 -43.46
N GLY A 670 18.05 -12.49 -44.24
CA GLY A 670 18.67 -11.96 -45.46
C GLY A 670 17.66 -11.16 -46.30
N ASN A 671 18.15 -10.27 -47.19
CA ASN A 671 17.39 -9.39 -48.10
C ASN A 671 16.60 -8.24 -47.40
N SER A 672 16.35 -7.05 -47.96
CA SER A 672 16.82 -6.31 -49.17
C SER A 672 16.29 -4.85 -49.09
N SER A 673 16.77 -3.81 -49.78
CA SER A 673 17.98 -3.60 -50.60
C SER A 673 18.24 -2.09 -50.85
N GLN A 674 19.52 -1.71 -51.02
CA GLN A 674 20.03 -0.60 -51.87
C GLN A 674 19.76 0.89 -51.45
N ILE A 675 20.77 1.80 -51.35
CA ILE A 675 21.70 2.43 -52.34
C ILE A 675 21.02 3.58 -53.15
N TRP A 676 21.52 4.82 -53.33
CA TRP A 676 22.76 5.63 -53.05
C TRP A 676 22.33 7.06 -52.57
N GLY A 677 23.17 8.08 -52.27
CA GLY A 677 24.64 8.24 -52.16
C GLY A 677 25.18 9.60 -52.69
N MET A 678 26.32 10.06 -52.12
CA MET A 678 27.24 11.16 -52.55
C MET A 678 26.96 12.66 -52.28
N ALA A 679 28.02 13.33 -51.79
CA ALA A 679 28.48 14.74 -51.90
C ALA A 679 27.54 15.95 -51.59
N GLY A 680 28.01 17.07 -51.01
CA GLY A 680 29.28 17.37 -50.33
C GLY A 680 30.03 18.60 -50.86
N GLU A 681 30.13 19.68 -50.07
CA GLU A 681 31.14 20.76 -50.21
C GLU A 681 31.23 21.62 -48.93
N ALA A 682 32.22 22.51 -48.81
CA ALA A 682 32.43 23.33 -47.60
C ALA A 682 33.11 24.68 -47.88
N SER A 683 32.65 25.78 -47.24
CA SER A 683 33.50 26.91 -46.78
C SER A 683 32.74 28.10 -46.15
N LYS A 684 33.02 28.37 -44.86
CA LYS A 684 33.16 29.71 -44.20
C LYS A 684 32.03 30.77 -44.31
N ARG A 685 31.49 31.14 -43.13
CA ARG A 685 31.14 32.50 -42.63
C ARG A 685 30.12 33.33 -43.46
N THR A 686 29.07 33.94 -42.90
CA THR A 686 28.97 34.66 -41.60
C THR A 686 27.56 34.64 -40.99
N SER A 687 27.49 34.51 -39.65
CA SER A 687 26.48 35.08 -38.73
C SER A 687 25.05 35.39 -39.20
N SER A 688 24.09 34.49 -38.93
CA SER A 688 22.70 34.83 -38.50
C SER A 688 21.84 33.60 -38.17
N ALA A 689 22.02 32.99 -37.00
CA ALA A 689 21.08 32.03 -36.40
C ALA A 689 21.38 31.87 -34.91
N ASN A 690 20.68 32.60 -34.03
CA ASN A 690 20.75 32.40 -32.58
C ASN A 690 19.51 32.97 -31.86
N ILE A 691 18.32 32.79 -32.46
CA ILE A 691 17.02 33.21 -31.91
C ILE A 691 15.97 32.14 -32.27
N GLU A 692 16.02 30.97 -31.62
CA GLU A 692 14.86 30.05 -31.56
C GLU A 692 14.97 29.09 -30.36
N ASP A 693 16.14 28.49 -30.10
CA ASP A 693 16.35 27.57 -28.95
C ASP A 693 16.13 28.23 -27.57
N GLU A 694 16.28 29.55 -27.45
CA GLU A 694 16.18 30.26 -26.15
C GLU A 694 14.73 30.45 -25.62
N GLN A 695 13.73 29.95 -26.36
CA GLN A 695 12.32 29.95 -25.92
C GLN A 695 11.86 28.61 -25.31
N LEU A 696 12.47 27.47 -25.69
CA LEU A 696 12.02 26.16 -25.20
C LEU A 696 12.40 25.92 -23.72
N TYR A 697 13.50 26.52 -23.26
CA TYR A 697 14.01 26.42 -21.88
C TYR A 697 13.35 27.38 -20.86
N LYS A 698 12.24 28.05 -21.21
CA LYS A 698 11.54 29.02 -20.33
C LYS A 698 10.14 28.60 -19.87
N LYS A 699 9.78 27.31 -19.98
CA LYS A 699 8.63 26.74 -19.25
C LYS A 699 8.94 26.64 -17.74
N LYS A 700 8.69 27.73 -17.00
CA LYS A 700 8.57 27.70 -15.53
C LYS A 700 7.51 26.68 -15.11
N CYS A 701 7.61 26.09 -13.91
CA CYS A 701 6.53 25.31 -13.31
C CYS A 701 5.23 26.13 -13.25
N MET A 702 4.25 25.84 -14.13
CA MET A 702 3.01 26.63 -14.25
C MET A 702 1.91 26.22 -13.28
N TYR A 703 2.15 25.21 -12.44
CA TYR A 703 1.22 24.66 -11.44
C TYR A 703 0.68 25.66 -10.40
N SER A 704 1.13 26.92 -10.41
CA SER A 704 0.57 28.01 -9.58
C SER A 704 0.46 29.37 -10.29
N LEU A 705 0.45 29.44 -11.63
CA LEU A 705 0.40 30.74 -12.36
C LEU A 705 -0.80 30.96 -13.30
N ASN A 706 -1.35 29.93 -13.95
CA ASN A 706 -2.37 30.13 -15.00
C ASN A 706 -3.83 29.94 -14.54
N ALA A 707 -4.09 29.30 -13.40
CA ALA A 707 -5.45 29.05 -12.92
C ALA A 707 -6.29 30.33 -12.80
N ALA A 708 -5.68 31.45 -12.36
CA ALA A 708 -6.36 32.73 -12.14
C ALA A 708 -6.69 33.55 -13.41
N LYS A 709 -6.38 33.06 -14.62
CA LYS A 709 -6.50 33.85 -15.88
C LYS A 709 -7.55 33.39 -16.88
N HIS A 710 -8.32 32.33 -16.59
CA HIS A 710 -9.32 31.79 -17.53
C HIS A 710 -10.73 31.56 -16.95
N CYS A 711 -11.02 32.06 -15.74
CA CYS A 711 -12.38 32.13 -15.20
C CYS A 711 -13.02 33.54 -15.34
N ALA A 712 -12.45 34.41 -16.18
CA ALA A 712 -12.79 35.83 -16.28
C ALA A 712 -13.82 36.15 -17.38
N GLU A 713 -14.74 35.24 -17.70
CA GLU A 713 -15.71 35.42 -18.79
C GLU A 713 -17.09 34.78 -18.51
N ILE A 714 -17.66 35.13 -17.35
CA ILE A 714 -19.08 34.88 -17.00
C ILE A 714 -19.74 36.23 -16.62
N PRO A 715 -20.98 36.55 -17.07
CA PRO A 715 -21.55 37.89 -16.88
C PRO A 715 -21.85 38.27 -15.43
N ASN A 716 -21.57 39.54 -15.08
CA ASN A 716 -21.87 40.12 -13.77
C ASN A 716 -23.33 39.97 -13.34
N GLN A 717 -23.54 39.40 -12.14
CA GLN A 717 -24.64 39.80 -11.26
C GLN A 717 -24.05 40.12 -9.87
N ASN A 718 -24.11 41.40 -9.48
CA ASN A 718 -23.53 41.89 -8.24
C ASN A 718 -24.44 41.58 -7.04
N SER A 719 -23.94 40.83 -6.04
CA SER A 719 -23.96 41.26 -4.63
C SER A 719 -23.42 40.18 -3.67
N CYS A 720 -22.13 40.26 -3.35
CA CYS A 720 -21.60 39.71 -2.09
C CYS A 720 -20.72 40.78 -1.43
N SER A 721 -21.06 41.14 -0.20
CA SER A 721 -20.36 42.15 0.59
C SER A 721 -19.07 41.61 1.21
N ASP A 722 -18.08 42.51 1.37
CA ASP A 722 -16.81 42.35 2.09
C ASP A 722 -16.88 41.31 3.24
N SER A 723 -16.41 40.10 2.96
CA SER A 723 -16.52 38.95 3.85
C SER A 723 -15.13 38.49 4.28
N ARG A 724 -14.62 39.09 5.35
CA ARG A 724 -13.44 38.59 6.07
C ARG A 724 -13.79 37.26 6.73
N SER A 725 -13.63 36.17 6.00
CA SER A 725 -13.87 34.81 6.46
C SER A 725 -12.83 34.42 7.50
N HIS A 726 -13.13 34.69 8.77
CA HIS A 726 -12.59 33.88 9.85
C HIS A 726 -12.98 32.42 9.58
N ILE A 727 -12.03 31.63 9.11
CA ILE A 727 -12.17 30.17 9.00
C ILE A 727 -12.57 29.67 10.38
N ARG A 728 -13.79 29.12 10.48
CA ARG A 728 -14.27 28.52 11.73
C ARG A 728 -13.31 27.40 12.13
N SER A 729 -13.16 27.19 13.44
CA SER A 729 -12.34 26.10 13.97
C SER A 729 -13.05 24.75 13.81
N THR A 730 -13.26 24.32 12.56
CA THR A 730 -13.89 23.05 12.19
C THR A 730 -13.19 21.90 12.89
N THR A 731 -13.97 21.04 13.53
CA THR A 731 -13.47 19.94 14.36
C THR A 731 -13.85 18.61 13.74
N TRP A 732 -12.84 17.87 13.28
CA TRP A 732 -13.01 16.65 12.49
C TRP A 732 -13.08 15.44 13.42
N LYS A 733 -14.20 15.32 14.17
CA LYS A 733 -14.31 14.44 15.34
C LYS A 733 -14.02 12.96 15.07
N ASN A 734 -14.29 12.48 13.86
CA ASN A 734 -14.14 11.08 13.47
C ASN A 734 -13.02 10.81 12.45
N LEU A 735 -12.29 11.84 12.01
CA LEU A 735 -11.24 11.71 10.99
C LEU A 735 -10.03 10.96 11.55
N LYS A 736 -9.80 9.74 11.04
CA LYS A 736 -8.76 8.80 11.47
C LYS A 736 -7.59 8.68 10.49
N PHE A 737 -7.84 8.91 9.20
CA PHE A 737 -6.85 8.80 8.13
C PHE A 737 -6.89 10.02 7.22
N LEU A 738 -5.73 10.61 6.95
CA LEU A 738 -5.59 11.77 6.06
C LEU A 738 -4.52 11.50 4.98
N SER A 739 -4.88 11.61 3.71
CA SER A 739 -3.99 11.46 2.56
C SER A 739 -3.74 12.82 1.90
N LEU A 740 -2.49 13.21 1.75
CA LEU A 740 -2.08 14.51 1.21
C LEU A 740 -1.23 14.31 -0.04
N TRP A 741 -1.56 15.00 -1.13
CA TRP A 741 -0.70 15.10 -2.31
C TRP A 741 -0.06 16.49 -2.37
N ILE A 742 1.27 16.54 -2.37
CA ILE A 742 2.03 17.79 -2.19
C ILE A 742 3.01 18.00 -3.35
N PRO A 743 2.96 19.14 -4.05
CA PRO A 743 3.97 19.48 -5.06
C PRO A 743 5.35 19.65 -4.43
N VAL A 744 6.39 19.18 -5.13
CA VAL A 744 7.79 19.31 -4.68
C VAL A 744 8.16 20.76 -4.35
N GLY A 745 8.56 20.99 -3.09
CA GLY A 745 8.98 22.28 -2.57
C GLY A 745 7.90 23.11 -1.86
N GLU A 746 6.63 22.68 -1.86
CA GLU A 746 5.55 23.33 -1.10
C GLU A 746 5.58 22.98 0.40
N LEU A 747 5.07 23.88 1.24
CA LEU A 747 5.06 23.71 2.71
C LEU A 747 3.84 22.94 3.21
N LEU A 748 4.01 22.25 4.35
CA LEU A 748 2.97 21.56 5.12
C LEU A 748 2.30 22.43 6.19
N SER A 749 2.91 23.56 6.59
CA SER A 749 2.38 24.41 7.67
C SER A 749 0.96 24.95 7.42
N PRO A 750 0.54 25.35 6.19
CA PRO A 750 -0.78 25.96 5.99
C PRO A 750 -1.95 25.01 6.26
N LEU A 751 -1.72 23.70 6.25
CA LEU A 751 -2.74 22.67 6.42
C LEU A 751 -3.60 22.86 7.67
N ALA A 752 -2.98 23.21 8.79
CA ALA A 752 -3.70 23.48 10.03
C ALA A 752 -4.52 24.77 9.94
N ALA A 753 -3.95 25.84 9.37
CA ALA A 753 -4.63 27.13 9.19
C ALA A 753 -5.84 27.04 8.25
N MET A 754 -5.81 26.16 7.24
CA MET A 754 -6.90 25.97 6.27
C MET A 754 -8.12 25.19 6.81
N GLY A 755 -8.12 24.77 8.09
CA GLY A 755 -9.30 24.20 8.75
C GLY A 755 -9.15 22.76 9.25
N LEU A 756 -7.99 22.12 9.07
CA LEU A 756 -7.71 20.79 9.64
C LEU A 756 -7.13 20.84 11.07
N LYS A 757 -7.00 22.03 11.69
CA LYS A 757 -6.36 22.24 13.00
C LYS A 757 -6.81 21.31 14.14
N VAL A 758 -8.06 20.84 14.15
CA VAL A 758 -8.63 20.07 15.26
C VAL A 758 -9.12 18.70 14.78
N CYS A 759 -8.18 17.77 14.65
CA CYS A 759 -8.44 16.36 14.32
C CYS A 759 -8.06 15.45 15.52
N PRO A 760 -8.95 15.26 16.52
CA PRO A 760 -8.59 14.64 17.80
C PRO A 760 -8.31 13.14 17.74
N VAL A 761 -8.78 12.43 16.71
CA VAL A 761 -8.64 10.96 16.54
C VAL A 761 -7.85 10.57 15.29
N LEU A 762 -7.09 11.51 14.72
CA LEU A 762 -6.27 11.28 13.53
C LEU A 762 -5.11 10.35 13.90
N GLU A 763 -5.20 9.10 13.44
CA GLU A 763 -4.28 8.01 13.78
C GLU A 763 -3.14 7.87 12.76
N GLU A 764 -3.44 8.18 11.49
CA GLU A 764 -2.57 7.93 10.35
C GLU A 764 -2.60 9.07 9.32
N ILE A 765 -1.42 9.44 8.81
CA ILE A 765 -1.27 10.36 7.67
C ILE A 765 -0.44 9.69 6.57
N THR A 766 -0.89 9.77 5.33
CA THR A 766 -0.12 9.42 4.12
C THR A 766 0.20 10.70 3.36
N ILE A 767 1.46 10.88 2.95
CA ILE A 767 1.95 12.05 2.21
C ILE A 767 2.66 11.58 0.96
N GLN A 768 2.09 11.91 -0.20
CA GLN A 768 2.66 11.71 -1.52
C GLN A 768 3.33 13.01 -1.97
N VAL A 769 4.60 12.96 -2.36
CA VAL A 769 5.35 14.13 -2.85
C VAL A 769 5.70 13.92 -4.33
N GLU A 770 5.26 14.83 -5.20
CA GLU A 770 5.39 14.68 -6.66
C GLU A 770 5.93 15.93 -7.36
N GLY A 771 6.81 15.71 -8.33
CA GLY A 771 7.38 16.75 -9.18
C GLY A 771 8.87 16.58 -9.47
N ASP A 772 9.41 17.52 -10.24
CA ASP A 772 10.82 17.58 -10.60
C ASP A 772 11.54 18.66 -9.78
N CYS A 773 12.29 18.24 -8.76
CA CYS A 773 13.00 19.14 -7.86
C CYS A 773 14.17 19.87 -8.53
N ARG A 774 14.56 19.46 -9.74
CA ARG A 774 15.58 20.14 -10.55
C ARG A 774 15.07 21.49 -11.09
N LEU A 775 13.75 21.62 -11.24
CA LEU A 775 13.07 22.87 -11.63
C LEU A 775 12.85 23.81 -10.44
N CYS A 776 12.90 23.28 -9.21
CA CYS A 776 12.69 24.08 -8.00
C CYS A 776 14.01 24.74 -7.52
N PRO A 777 13.99 26.05 -7.23
CA PRO A 777 15.13 26.69 -6.58
C PRO A 777 15.31 26.16 -5.15
N LYS A 778 16.51 26.32 -4.60
CA LYS A 778 16.81 26.03 -3.21
C LYS A 778 15.84 26.76 -2.29
N SER A 779 15.13 26.02 -1.44
CA SER A 779 14.17 26.59 -0.51
C SER A 779 14.83 27.60 0.44
N ARG A 780 14.09 28.66 0.78
CA ARG A 780 14.47 29.60 1.83
C ARG A 780 14.24 28.99 3.21
N GLU A 781 13.24 28.11 3.31
CA GLU A 781 12.87 27.44 4.56
C GLU A 781 13.76 26.23 4.85
N ARG A 782 13.96 25.97 6.14
CA ARG A 782 14.86 24.89 6.62
C ARG A 782 14.18 23.52 6.73
N ALA A 783 12.86 23.45 6.55
CA ALA A 783 12.05 22.24 6.59
C ALA A 783 10.81 22.41 5.71
N CYS A 784 10.18 21.31 5.30
CA CYS A 784 8.83 21.33 4.72
C CYS A 784 7.74 21.67 5.75
N GLY A 785 8.02 21.46 7.04
CA GLY A 785 7.08 21.72 8.15
C GLY A 785 6.40 20.48 8.73
N LEU A 786 6.96 19.26 8.63
CA LEU A 786 6.40 18.05 9.28
C LEU A 786 6.06 18.24 10.78
N SER A 787 6.80 19.09 11.50
CA SER A 787 6.52 19.41 12.90
C SER A 787 5.15 20.07 13.13
N SER A 788 4.51 20.66 12.12
CA SER A 788 3.12 21.16 12.23
C SER A 788 2.12 20.04 12.57
N LEU A 789 2.42 18.80 12.16
CA LEU A 789 1.59 17.62 12.41
C LEU A 789 1.61 17.19 13.89
N ALA A 790 2.50 17.75 14.72
CA ALA A 790 2.53 17.52 16.16
C ALA A 790 1.28 18.06 16.91
N CYS A 791 0.42 18.84 16.23
CA CYS A 791 -0.87 19.26 16.77
C CYS A 791 -1.92 18.12 16.84
N TYR A 792 -1.67 16.97 16.20
CA TYR A 792 -2.58 15.82 16.19
C TYR A 792 -2.23 14.82 17.31
N PRO A 793 -3.05 14.69 18.38
CA PRO A 793 -2.65 13.99 19.60
C PRO A 793 -2.63 12.45 19.45
N SER A 794 -3.34 11.89 18.47
CA SER A 794 -3.42 10.45 18.22
C SER A 794 -2.51 9.96 17.08
N LEU A 795 -1.74 10.86 16.44
CA LEU A 795 -0.97 10.54 15.25
C LEU A 795 0.15 9.53 15.56
N SER A 796 -0.01 8.32 15.04
CA SER A 796 0.80 7.15 15.42
C SER A 796 1.41 6.42 14.22
N LYS A 797 0.90 6.64 13.00
CA LYS A 797 1.48 6.15 11.74
C LYS A 797 1.68 7.29 10.73
N LEU A 798 2.83 7.30 10.08
CA LEU A 798 3.12 8.17 8.94
C LEU A 798 3.60 7.32 7.76
N GLU A 799 3.08 7.62 6.57
CA GLU A 799 3.62 7.15 5.30
C GLU A 799 4.09 8.37 4.53
N LEU A 800 5.39 8.46 4.23
CA LEU A 800 5.96 9.58 3.46
C LEU A 800 6.60 9.01 2.18
N ASN A 801 5.88 9.16 1.07
CA ASN A 801 6.34 8.69 -0.23
C ASN A 801 6.96 9.86 -1.02
N CYS A 802 8.29 9.84 -1.15
CA CYS A 802 9.03 10.72 -2.05
C CYS A 802 9.55 9.97 -3.30
N GLY A 803 9.14 8.72 -3.52
CA GLY A 803 9.70 7.84 -4.56
C GLY A 803 9.59 8.37 -5.99
N GLU A 804 8.56 9.18 -6.27
CA GLU A 804 8.33 9.78 -7.59
C GLU A 804 8.98 11.18 -7.75
N VAL A 805 9.70 11.67 -6.73
CA VAL A 805 10.46 12.93 -6.78
C VAL A 805 11.70 12.75 -7.64
N ILE A 806 11.81 13.56 -8.69
CA ILE A 806 12.97 13.58 -9.60
C ILE A 806 13.97 14.63 -9.12
N GLY A 807 15.27 14.32 -9.07
CA GLY A 807 16.27 15.26 -8.57
C GLY A 807 17.71 15.04 -9.06
N PHE A 808 18.62 15.85 -8.53
CA PHE A 808 20.07 15.70 -8.74
C PHE A 808 20.64 14.77 -7.66
N ALA A 809 21.17 13.60 -8.05
CA ALA A 809 21.56 12.55 -7.09
C ALA A 809 22.78 12.91 -6.22
N LEU A 810 23.86 13.43 -6.83
CA LEU A 810 25.16 13.66 -6.16
C LEU A 810 25.59 15.12 -6.10
N SER A 811 25.24 15.93 -7.10
CA SER A 811 25.63 17.33 -7.20
C SER A 811 24.61 18.14 -7.98
N ALA A 812 24.12 19.23 -7.36
CA ALA A 812 23.16 20.14 -7.97
C ALA A 812 23.83 21.43 -8.45
N PRO A 813 23.29 22.11 -9.48
CA PRO A 813 23.75 23.44 -9.90
C PRO A 813 23.65 24.48 -8.78
N ALA A 814 24.47 25.52 -8.87
CA ALA A 814 24.48 26.61 -7.90
C ALA A 814 23.13 27.35 -7.86
N GLY A 815 22.39 27.16 -6.75
CA GLY A 815 21.03 27.70 -6.57
C GLY A 815 19.94 26.64 -6.45
N ASN A 816 20.24 25.36 -6.71
CA ASN A 816 19.36 24.21 -6.46
C ASN A 816 19.78 23.42 -5.21
N MET A 817 19.18 22.25 -5.00
CA MET A 817 19.53 21.27 -3.97
C MET A 817 19.59 19.86 -4.59
N ASP A 818 20.53 19.04 -4.12
CA ASP A 818 20.61 17.61 -4.39
C ASP A 818 19.58 16.82 -3.57
N LEU A 819 19.41 15.53 -3.90
CA LEU A 819 18.45 14.66 -3.24
C LEU A 819 18.68 14.52 -1.73
N SER A 820 19.93 14.53 -1.23
CA SER A 820 20.21 14.43 0.21
C SER A 820 19.78 15.68 0.99
N LEU A 821 19.90 16.85 0.36
CA LEU A 821 19.37 18.11 0.90
C LEU A 821 17.84 18.16 0.84
N TRP A 822 17.20 17.57 -0.18
CA TRP A 822 15.75 17.42 -0.24
C TRP A 822 15.21 16.43 0.80
N GLU A 823 15.79 15.23 0.94
CA GLU A 823 15.43 14.27 2.00
C GLU A 823 15.55 14.95 3.38
N ARG A 824 16.65 15.66 3.63
CA ARG A 824 16.82 16.43 4.86
C ARG A 824 15.71 17.47 5.05
N TRP A 825 15.30 18.17 4.00
CA TRP A 825 14.25 19.19 4.05
C TRP A 825 12.86 18.59 4.34
N TYR A 826 12.54 17.44 3.73
CA TYR A 826 11.29 16.72 3.98
C TYR A 826 11.22 16.07 5.35
N LEU A 827 12.31 15.46 5.84
CA LEU A 827 12.34 14.71 7.11
C LEU A 827 12.56 15.61 8.36
N ASN A 828 12.91 16.88 8.17
CA ASN A 828 13.17 17.80 9.29
C ASN A 828 11.88 18.10 10.07
N GLY A 829 11.91 17.88 11.38
CA GLY A 829 10.76 17.97 12.29
C GLY A 829 10.18 16.61 12.72
N LEU A 830 10.58 15.48 12.11
CA LEU A 830 10.04 14.15 12.45
C LEU A 830 10.11 13.80 13.95
N ARG A 831 11.20 14.16 14.63
CA ARG A 831 11.43 13.92 16.07
C ARG A 831 10.38 14.54 17.00
N GLU A 832 9.62 15.52 16.51
CA GLU A 832 8.57 16.21 17.26
C GLU A 832 7.23 15.46 17.17
N LEU A 833 7.14 14.45 16.30
CA LEU A 833 5.98 13.56 16.13
C LEU A 833 6.16 12.27 16.95
N ARG A 834 5.10 11.86 17.68
CA ARG A 834 5.10 10.65 18.53
C ARG A 834 4.77 9.38 17.76
N LEU A 835 5.37 9.23 16.58
CA LEU A 835 5.10 8.12 15.66
C LEU A 835 5.50 6.77 16.26
N SER A 836 4.68 5.75 16.01
CA SER A 836 4.94 4.34 16.32
C SER A 836 5.31 3.54 15.07
N GLU A 837 4.86 3.96 13.89
CA GLU A 837 5.18 3.36 12.60
C GLU A 837 5.50 4.44 11.57
N LEU A 838 6.58 4.24 10.82
CA LEU A 838 6.96 5.07 9.69
C LEU A 838 7.28 4.18 8.48
N ASN A 839 6.57 4.42 7.37
CA ASN A 839 6.94 3.89 6.05
C ASN A 839 7.49 5.06 5.23
N TYR A 840 8.70 4.92 4.69
CA TYR A 840 9.39 5.98 3.94
C TYR A 840 9.90 5.46 2.59
N TRP A 841 9.57 6.16 1.50
CA TRP A 841 10.12 5.90 0.17
C TRP A 841 11.11 7.02 -0.16
N PRO A 842 12.43 6.76 -0.18
CA PRO A 842 13.42 7.75 -0.60
C PRO A 842 13.19 8.20 -2.05
N PRO A 843 13.57 9.44 -2.41
CA PRO A 843 13.60 9.89 -3.81
C PRO A 843 14.40 8.96 -4.72
N GLN A 844 13.97 8.83 -5.98
CA GLN A 844 14.59 7.94 -6.94
C GLN A 844 15.66 8.65 -7.77
N ASP A 845 16.88 8.11 -7.71
CA ASP A 845 17.88 8.35 -8.75
C ASP A 845 17.41 7.64 -10.02
N LYS A 846 17.09 8.41 -11.07
CA LYS A 846 16.62 7.89 -12.36
C LYS A 846 17.73 7.31 -13.24
N ASP A 847 18.97 7.74 -13.04
CA ASP A 847 20.10 7.26 -13.82
C ASP A 847 20.60 5.91 -13.28
N MET A 848 20.50 5.70 -11.96
CA MET A 848 20.82 4.44 -11.27
C MET A 848 19.60 3.51 -11.04
N ASN A 849 18.37 3.98 -11.34
CA ASN A 849 17.10 3.33 -11.00
C ASN A 849 16.98 2.91 -9.51
N ARG A 850 17.48 3.74 -8.59
CA ARG A 850 17.72 3.33 -7.19
C ARG A 850 17.13 4.33 -6.19
N ARG A 851 16.50 3.82 -5.13
CA ARG A 851 15.96 4.60 -4.00
C ARG A 851 16.86 4.40 -2.78
N GLY A 852 17.88 5.24 -2.62
CA GLY A 852 18.91 5.08 -1.60
C GLY A 852 18.79 6.11 -0.47
N LEU A 853 18.67 5.66 0.77
CA LEU A 853 18.58 6.51 1.95
C LEU A 853 19.90 7.25 2.24
N SER A 854 19.90 8.59 2.28
CA SER A 854 21.10 9.37 2.60
C SER A 854 21.43 9.46 4.10
N LEU A 855 22.66 9.87 4.42
CA LEU A 855 23.12 10.08 5.80
C LEU A 855 22.30 11.13 6.57
N PRO A 856 21.91 12.30 6.00
CA PRO A 856 20.98 13.22 6.65
C PRO A 856 19.62 12.60 6.99
N ALA A 857 19.09 11.77 6.10
CA ALA A 857 17.82 11.06 6.30
C ALA A 857 17.94 10.05 7.46
N ALA A 858 18.96 9.20 7.43
CA ALA A 858 19.24 8.23 8.51
C ALA A 858 19.47 8.91 9.88
N GLY A 859 20.14 10.06 9.90
CA GLY A 859 20.32 10.87 11.11
C GLY A 859 18.99 11.32 11.71
N LEU A 860 18.13 11.97 10.91
CA LEU A 860 16.82 12.45 11.36
C LEU A 860 15.87 11.31 11.78
N LEU A 861 15.87 10.20 11.04
CA LEU A 861 15.14 8.98 11.41
C LEU A 861 15.63 8.43 12.77
N SER A 862 16.93 8.50 13.07
CA SER A 862 17.48 8.05 14.37
C SER A 862 17.09 8.91 15.58
N GLU A 863 16.58 10.14 15.38
CA GLU A 863 16.04 10.99 16.46
C GLU A 863 14.59 10.58 16.87
N CYS A 864 13.92 9.70 16.13
CA CYS A 864 12.50 9.37 16.30
C CYS A 864 12.26 8.32 17.41
N ALA A 865 12.51 8.71 18.67
CA ALA A 865 12.61 7.80 19.82
C ALA A 865 11.41 6.86 20.08
N THR A 866 10.19 7.22 19.65
CA THR A 866 8.96 6.42 19.86
C THR A 866 8.69 5.37 18.78
N LEU A 867 9.46 5.34 17.68
CA LEU A 867 9.18 4.41 16.58
C LEU A 867 9.34 2.96 17.04
N ARG A 868 8.27 2.18 16.84
CA ARG A 868 8.22 0.72 17.02
C ARG A 868 8.51 -0.03 15.72
N LYS A 869 8.15 0.56 14.57
CA LYS A 869 8.39 0.01 13.23
C LYS A 869 8.95 1.08 12.29
N LEU A 870 9.93 0.71 11.47
CA LEU A 870 10.51 1.56 10.42
C LEU A 870 10.70 0.74 9.14
N PHE A 871 10.00 1.12 8.08
CA PHE A 871 10.10 0.46 6.78
C PHE A 871 10.60 1.47 5.74
N VAL A 872 11.76 1.18 5.15
CA VAL A 872 12.35 2.01 4.09
C VAL A 872 12.18 1.28 2.76
N HIS A 873 11.45 1.91 1.86
CA HIS A 873 11.07 1.37 0.56
C HIS A 873 12.16 1.71 -0.47
N GLY A 874 13.32 1.10 -0.23
CA GLY A 874 14.59 1.30 -0.90
C GLY A 874 15.72 0.63 -0.12
N THR A 875 16.95 1.06 -0.40
CA THR A 875 18.21 0.53 0.15
C THR A 875 18.93 1.57 1.03
N ALA A 876 19.86 1.13 1.87
CA ALA A 876 20.65 1.97 2.76
C ALA A 876 22.08 1.41 2.93
N HIS A 877 23.03 2.27 3.31
CA HIS A 877 24.39 1.84 3.66
C HIS A 877 24.40 1.20 5.07
N GLU A 878 25.18 0.13 5.29
CA GLU A 878 25.23 -0.61 6.57
C GLU A 878 25.41 0.30 7.81
N HIS A 879 26.39 1.20 7.76
CA HIS A 879 26.66 2.18 8.82
C HIS A 879 25.44 3.05 9.20
N PHE A 880 24.52 3.32 8.26
CA PHE A 880 23.32 4.11 8.52
C PHE A 880 22.28 3.27 9.29
N MET A 881 22.12 2.00 8.92
CA MET A 881 21.22 1.07 9.60
C MET A 881 21.60 0.89 11.08
N MET A 882 22.91 0.83 11.38
CA MET A 882 23.41 0.77 12.77
C MET A 882 23.09 2.01 13.62
N MET A 883 22.66 3.14 13.02
CA MET A 883 22.13 4.28 13.77
C MET A 883 20.77 3.97 14.40
N PHE A 884 19.93 3.17 13.74
CA PHE A 884 18.56 2.85 14.19
C PHE A 884 18.51 1.93 15.41
N VAL A 885 19.58 1.18 15.69
CA VAL A 885 19.71 0.37 16.92
C VAL A 885 19.60 1.23 18.19
N ARG A 886 19.84 2.56 18.08
CA ARG A 886 19.69 3.53 19.18
C ARG A 886 18.24 3.92 19.52
N ILE A 887 17.27 3.69 18.63
CA ILE A 887 15.87 4.02 18.87
C ILE A 887 15.27 2.98 19.84
N PRO A 888 14.90 3.34 21.09
CA PRO A 888 14.71 2.37 22.17
C PRO A 888 13.52 1.42 21.98
N GLU A 889 12.42 1.91 21.40
CA GLU A 889 11.20 1.10 21.20
C GLU A 889 11.22 0.26 19.91
N LEU A 890 12.18 0.53 19.00
CA LEU A 890 12.18 0.03 17.62
C LEU A 890 12.43 -1.47 17.55
N ARG A 891 11.49 -2.21 16.95
CA ARG A 891 11.49 -3.67 16.90
C ARG A 891 11.42 -4.22 15.47
N ASP A 892 10.58 -3.64 14.62
CA ASP A 892 10.33 -4.13 13.27
C ASP A 892 10.97 -3.17 12.26
N VAL A 893 12.17 -3.52 11.75
CA VAL A 893 12.89 -2.73 10.74
C VAL A 893 13.09 -3.55 9.48
N GLN A 894 12.84 -2.98 8.30
CA GLN A 894 13.06 -3.67 7.03
C GLN A 894 13.35 -2.68 5.90
N LEU A 895 14.35 -3.02 5.08
CA LEU A 895 14.57 -2.45 3.75
C LEU A 895 13.73 -3.23 2.74
N ARG A 896 13.04 -2.55 1.83
CA ARG A 896 12.16 -3.17 0.82
C ARG A 896 12.35 -2.49 -0.53
N GLU A 897 12.93 -3.18 -1.50
CA GLU A 897 12.96 -2.72 -2.88
C GLU A 897 11.71 -3.20 -3.61
N ASP A 898 10.52 -2.82 -3.10
CA ASP A 898 9.21 -3.22 -3.65
C ASP A 898 8.75 -2.34 -4.82
N TYR A 899 9.72 -2.06 -5.71
CA TYR A 899 9.56 -1.41 -7.01
C TYR A 899 10.23 -2.27 -8.09
N TYR A 900 9.76 -2.16 -9.34
CA TYR A 900 10.31 -2.95 -10.46
C TYR A 900 11.24 -2.10 -11.35
N PRO A 901 12.39 -2.63 -11.80
CA PRO A 901 13.07 -3.84 -11.31
C PRO A 901 13.81 -3.58 -9.98
N ALA A 902 13.64 -4.47 -9.02
CA ALA A 902 14.50 -4.55 -7.83
C ALA A 902 15.92 -4.95 -8.22
N HIS A 903 16.92 -4.53 -7.43
CA HIS A 903 18.33 -4.78 -7.76
C HIS A 903 18.71 -6.25 -7.53
N GLU A 904 19.61 -6.79 -8.37
CA GLU A 904 19.85 -8.25 -8.40
C GLU A 904 20.99 -8.71 -7.46
N ASP A 905 21.96 -7.82 -7.15
CA ASP A 905 23.22 -8.15 -6.44
C ASP A 905 23.70 -7.09 -5.43
N ASP A 906 24.42 -7.55 -4.40
CA ASP A 906 25.05 -6.73 -3.34
C ASP A 906 26.19 -5.83 -3.90
N THR A 907 25.90 -4.56 -4.21
CA THR A 907 26.98 -3.59 -4.52
C THR A 907 27.84 -3.30 -3.27
N SER A 908 29.09 -2.89 -3.47
CA SER A 908 30.14 -3.02 -2.43
C SER A 908 29.96 -2.13 -1.18
N THR A 909 29.00 -1.20 -1.19
CA THR A 909 28.72 -0.24 -0.11
C THR A 909 27.31 -0.39 0.50
N GLU A 910 26.56 -1.44 0.14
CA GLU A 910 25.15 -1.60 0.51
C GLU A 910 24.90 -2.62 1.63
N MET A 911 23.64 -2.71 2.08
CA MET A 911 23.21 -3.55 3.20
C MET A 911 23.15 -5.04 2.82
N ARG A 912 24.33 -5.65 2.68
CA ARG A 912 24.52 -7.07 2.32
C ARG A 912 23.71 -8.05 3.16
N THR A 913 23.55 -9.28 2.67
CA THR A 913 22.93 -10.40 3.42
C THR A 913 23.50 -10.58 4.84
N ASP A 914 24.83 -10.56 5.03
CA ASP A 914 25.44 -10.66 6.37
C ASP A 914 25.43 -9.33 7.16
N SER A 915 25.21 -8.20 6.49
CA SER A 915 25.01 -6.89 7.13
C SER A 915 23.59 -6.75 7.68
N CYS A 916 22.58 -7.19 6.91
CA CYS A 916 21.22 -7.45 7.38
C CYS A 916 21.22 -8.32 8.63
N ARG A 917 21.91 -9.48 8.58
CA ARG A 917 21.99 -10.40 9.72
C ARG A 917 22.62 -9.76 10.97
N ARG A 918 23.78 -9.10 10.84
CA ARG A 918 24.44 -8.44 11.99
C ARG A 918 23.60 -7.30 12.57
N PHE A 919 22.85 -6.58 11.74
CA PHE A 919 21.90 -5.56 12.19
C PHE A 919 20.69 -6.17 12.92
N GLU A 920 20.11 -7.26 12.41
CA GLU A 920 19.03 -7.98 13.10
C GLU A 920 19.50 -8.55 14.45
N GLU A 921 20.69 -9.15 14.50
CA GLU A 921 21.32 -9.66 15.72
C GLU A 921 21.56 -8.54 16.73
N ALA A 922 22.04 -7.37 16.30
CA ALA A 922 22.25 -6.20 17.17
C ALA A 922 20.93 -5.56 17.65
N LEU A 923 19.90 -5.52 16.79
CA LEU A 923 18.58 -4.98 17.13
C LEU A 923 17.88 -5.86 18.16
N VAL A 924 17.87 -7.18 17.95
CA VAL A 924 17.31 -8.16 18.90
C VAL A 924 18.11 -8.23 20.20
N GLY A 925 19.45 -8.16 20.11
CA GLY A 925 20.34 -8.20 21.28
C GLY A 925 20.19 -7.03 22.26
N ARG A 926 19.55 -5.92 21.85
CA ARG A 926 19.20 -4.81 22.74
C ARG A 926 18.06 -5.16 23.71
N GLY A 927 17.18 -6.09 23.32
CA GLY A 927 15.88 -6.29 23.95
C GLY A 927 14.87 -5.17 23.60
N PHE A 928 13.60 -5.46 23.88
CA PHE A 928 12.47 -4.58 23.60
C PHE A 928 11.46 -4.61 24.74
N THR A 929 10.67 -3.54 24.86
CA THR A 929 9.31 -3.57 25.45
C THR A 929 8.40 -4.53 24.65
N ASP A 930 7.24 -4.94 25.18
CA ASP A 930 6.23 -5.78 24.48
C ASP A 930 5.13 -4.97 23.75
#